data_AF-A0AAN0IW94-F1
#
_entry.id   AF-A0AAN0IW94-F1
#
_cell.length_a   1.000
_cell.length_b   1.000
_cell.length_c   1.000
_cell.angle_alpha   90.00
_cell.angle_beta   90.00
_cell.angle_gamma   90.00
#
_symmetry.space_group_name_H-M   'P 1'
#
loop_
_entity.id
_entity.type
_entity.pdbx_description
1 polymer ?
#
loop_
_entity_poly.entity_id
_entity_poly.type
_entity_poly.pdbx_seq_one_letter_code
_entity_poly.pdbx_strand_id
1 'polypeptide(L)'
;MNAILKLLCLAEVLQTGQEITELDQSGFATQSATVFAGNVGSFIVQATRTDIRLLKGIKQLCYVALDMGGGVKCVDVCSPYVIVLLMEGEIGLLKLVDESLVLSWPSLGNNTPVNHISAYTDTSGLFDVTSSLQFEGDGSEKEEEVPIAPPPVKRPHLSSSLLYDEDELLYGPVKTEVKEENASPMEASLAAEPEAPPPITPTHWCLLCKEDGALEIYSVPEFQFVFAVRNFSVAPWTLCDSGRVPFPSGTGESMGGGGGGVSGGPCNVEQVLCVGMGLNGKKPHIMAFINKELVIYEAFQYTSAIHPGHLKLRFSKVQHNVILQDKRVGKLAKHFQQQEFSFPPHLRKFSNIAGYSGVFVCGPYPHWIFMAARGHLSIHPMYIDGPVQSFAPFDNVNCPSGFLYFNKESELRISVLPTQLSYDSYWPVRKVPLKATPHFVGYHMESKVHVIIASTPQPVTVIPDPNGETEDALETVERDGRFVYSQEETYYLQLLSPTSWETIPHSKYEMEAHYHVTDMKVMRLRSQETLSGRKEYIVVGTMATFGEELSAKGKVLIFDVSVVIPEPGKPFSQYRLKNLYDQEQKWPVTGLECVNGLILTAMGQKIFMWQFKDNKDLLAVAFIDAETYIHTAQSIKGFILTGDVTRSIQLLHYNEDRRSLSLISQDPNPMEVFSTTFMIDGKALGFLVSDSDRNITLFQYQPENPASSGGANLVRCGDIHVGSLVNVFLNIRCKTSAGLGASREMKIALADKRQCTFFGTLDGGIGCLLPIPEKVYRRLSMLQVKMTQGMRHMAGLNPKAFRTFQTRHQYLHNAQRNILDGTLLYQYLSLTAKEKFDFSKQIGTTVAQIMEDLKEIDKVMSHF
;
A
#
# COMPACT_ATOMS: atom_id res chain seq x y z
N MET A 1 16.73 -26.91 -16.84
CA MET A 1 17.32 -25.86 -15.98
C MET A 1 18.05 -26.57 -14.85
N ASN A 2 19.14 -26.04 -14.30
CA ASN A 2 19.81 -26.64 -13.14
C ASN A 2 19.78 -25.60 -12.01
N ALA A 3 19.36 -25.99 -10.82
CA ALA A 3 19.42 -25.14 -9.63
C ALA A 3 20.72 -25.46 -8.87
N ILE A 4 21.44 -24.43 -8.42
CA ILE A 4 22.71 -24.60 -7.69
C ILE A 4 22.52 -24.05 -6.28
N LEU A 5 22.64 -24.93 -5.30
CA LEU A 5 22.56 -24.62 -3.89
C LEU A 5 23.95 -24.38 -3.31
N LYS A 6 24.11 -23.30 -2.57
CA LYS A 6 25.35 -22.99 -1.86
C LYS A 6 25.25 -23.46 -0.41
N LEU A 7 26.13 -24.37 -0.01
CA LEU A 7 26.39 -24.73 1.38
C LEU A 7 27.67 -24.03 1.87
N LEU A 8 27.88 -23.95 3.19
CA LEU A 8 28.97 -23.19 3.81
C LEU A 8 30.38 -23.57 3.30
N CYS A 9 30.58 -24.82 2.89
CA CYS A 9 31.86 -25.33 2.37
C CYS A 9 31.75 -26.04 1.00
N LEU A 10 30.54 -26.37 0.54
CA LEU A 10 30.28 -27.18 -0.65
C LEU A 10 29.21 -26.51 -1.52
N ALA A 11 29.08 -26.95 -2.77
CA ALA A 11 27.95 -26.62 -3.61
C ALA A 11 27.22 -27.91 -4.01
N GLU A 12 25.91 -27.91 -3.86
CA GLU A 12 25.03 -29.00 -4.29
C GLU A 12 24.31 -28.55 -5.56
N VAL A 13 24.20 -29.44 -6.54
CA VAL A 13 23.60 -29.13 -7.84
C VAL A 13 22.38 -30.01 -8.03
N LEU A 14 21.24 -29.38 -8.25
CA LEU A 14 19.96 -30.06 -8.49
C LEU A 14 19.60 -29.94 -9.97
N GLN A 15 19.39 -31.08 -10.63
CA GLN A 15 18.80 -31.13 -11.95
C GLN A 15 17.29 -30.92 -11.82
N THR A 16 16.74 -29.92 -12.51
CA THR A 16 15.31 -29.57 -12.39
C THR A 16 14.58 -29.93 -13.68
N GLY A 17 13.63 -30.85 -13.59
CA GLY A 17 12.71 -31.25 -14.66
C GLY A 17 11.36 -31.68 -14.09
N GLN A 18 10.82 -32.80 -14.56
CA GLN A 18 9.61 -33.40 -13.96
C GLN A 18 9.81 -33.76 -12.50
N GLU A 19 11.00 -34.23 -12.16
CA GLU A 19 11.47 -34.42 -10.79
C GLU A 19 12.72 -33.58 -10.56
N ILE A 20 13.00 -33.30 -9.29
CA ILE A 20 14.21 -32.59 -8.87
C ILE A 20 15.12 -33.62 -8.22
N THR A 21 16.27 -33.89 -8.85
CA THR A 21 17.25 -34.86 -8.36
C THR A 21 18.62 -34.23 -8.20
N GLU A 22 19.37 -34.68 -7.20
CA GLU A 22 20.76 -34.28 -7.01
C GLU A 22 21.63 -34.80 -8.16
N LEU A 23 22.57 -33.97 -8.60
CA LEU A 23 23.47 -34.24 -9.72
C LEU A 23 24.92 -34.34 -9.23
N ASP A 24 25.35 -35.57 -8.92
CA ASP A 24 26.70 -35.85 -8.43
C ASP A 24 27.78 -35.74 -9.51
N GLN A 25 27.45 -36.13 -10.75
CA GLN A 25 28.40 -36.17 -11.86
C GLN A 25 28.17 -34.97 -12.79
N SER A 26 28.89 -33.88 -12.53
CA SER A 26 28.80 -32.67 -13.35
C SER A 26 30.13 -31.92 -13.45
N GLY A 27 30.24 -31.03 -14.45
CA GLY A 27 31.38 -30.13 -14.58
C GLY A 27 31.39 -28.97 -13.57
N PHE A 28 30.41 -28.91 -12.66
CA PHE A 28 30.34 -27.88 -11.62
C PHE A 28 31.36 -28.14 -10.53
N ALA A 29 31.84 -27.06 -9.91
CA ALA A 29 32.66 -27.13 -8.71
C ALA A 29 31.77 -27.43 -7.49
N THR A 30 31.73 -28.69 -7.04
CA THR A 30 30.98 -29.11 -5.83
C THR A 30 31.84 -29.07 -4.57
N GLN A 31 33.16 -29.23 -4.70
CA GLN A 31 34.13 -29.29 -3.59
C GLN A 31 34.46 -27.93 -2.96
N SER A 32 34.00 -26.83 -3.56
CA SER A 32 34.28 -25.47 -3.11
C SER A 32 33.01 -24.63 -3.07
N ALA A 33 32.90 -23.73 -2.10
CA ALA A 33 31.76 -22.84 -1.99
C ALA A 33 31.62 -21.92 -3.23
N THR A 34 30.45 -21.94 -3.85
CA THR A 34 30.12 -21.06 -4.98
C THR A 34 29.80 -19.65 -4.48
N VAL A 35 30.44 -18.62 -5.04
CA VAL A 35 30.15 -17.21 -4.73
C VAL A 35 28.95 -16.73 -5.55
N PHE A 36 28.93 -17.03 -6.84
CA PHE A 36 27.89 -16.65 -7.78
C PHE A 36 27.66 -17.75 -8.81
N ALA A 37 26.40 -17.93 -9.20
CA ALA A 37 26.04 -18.74 -10.36
C ALA A 37 24.93 -18.02 -11.15
N GLY A 38 25.07 -17.96 -12.46
CA GLY A 38 24.11 -17.28 -13.32
C GLY A 38 24.34 -17.57 -14.80
N ASN A 39 23.49 -17.00 -15.65
CA ASN A 39 23.55 -17.22 -17.10
C ASN A 39 24.26 -16.05 -17.80
N VAL A 40 25.10 -16.37 -18.78
CA VAL A 40 25.72 -15.43 -19.72
C VAL A 40 25.38 -15.93 -21.13
N GLY A 41 24.50 -15.23 -21.83
CA GLY A 41 23.91 -15.74 -23.07
C GLY A 41 23.23 -17.10 -22.84
N SER A 42 23.64 -18.10 -23.60
CA SER A 42 23.17 -19.49 -23.49
C SER A 42 24.03 -20.38 -22.57
N PHE A 43 25.05 -19.81 -21.92
CA PHE A 43 26.00 -20.52 -21.07
C PHE A 43 25.75 -20.23 -19.59
N ILE A 44 26.23 -21.12 -18.73
CA ILE A 44 26.19 -20.99 -17.28
C ILE A 44 27.59 -20.59 -16.81
N VAL A 45 27.67 -19.56 -15.98
CA VAL A 45 28.91 -19.16 -15.29
C VAL A 45 28.77 -19.49 -13.81
N GLN A 46 29.75 -20.23 -13.30
CA GLN A 46 29.91 -20.50 -11.88
C GLN A 46 31.22 -19.85 -11.40
N ALA A 47 31.13 -18.97 -10.41
CA ALA A 47 32.29 -18.34 -9.79
C ALA A 47 32.51 -18.93 -8.39
N THR A 48 33.68 -19.48 -8.14
CA THR A 48 34.16 -19.87 -6.82
C THR A 48 35.03 -18.75 -6.25
N ARG A 49 35.68 -18.95 -5.09
CA ARG A 49 36.63 -17.96 -4.56
C ARG A 49 37.92 -17.85 -5.37
N THR A 50 38.27 -18.89 -6.13
CA THR A 50 39.57 -19.05 -6.79
C THR A 50 39.49 -19.17 -8.30
N ASP A 51 38.36 -19.64 -8.84
CA ASP A 51 38.18 -19.85 -10.27
C ASP A 51 36.80 -19.39 -10.77
N ILE A 52 36.70 -19.11 -12.06
CA ILE A 52 35.44 -18.87 -12.76
C ILE A 52 35.32 -19.90 -13.88
N ARG A 53 34.22 -20.65 -13.88
CA ARG A 53 33.97 -21.75 -14.83
C ARG A 53 32.84 -21.36 -15.77
N LEU A 54 33.01 -21.68 -17.05
CA LEU A 54 31.97 -21.59 -18.08
C LEU A 54 31.48 -23.00 -18.41
N LEU A 55 30.17 -23.20 -18.35
CA LEU A 55 29.52 -24.47 -18.60
C LEU A 55 28.42 -24.35 -19.66
N LYS A 56 28.23 -25.42 -20.43
CA LYS A 56 27.07 -25.61 -21.32
C LYS A 56 26.29 -26.82 -20.83
N GLY A 57 25.20 -26.54 -20.10
CA GLY A 57 24.48 -27.58 -19.36
C GLY A 57 25.35 -28.18 -18.25
N ILE A 58 25.73 -29.44 -18.41
CA ILE A 58 26.52 -30.20 -17.42
C ILE A 58 28.03 -30.17 -17.77
N LYS A 59 28.36 -29.92 -19.03
CA LYS A 59 29.75 -29.98 -19.53
C LYS A 59 30.47 -28.66 -19.24
N GLN A 60 31.61 -28.74 -18.54
CA GLN A 60 32.55 -27.63 -18.41
C GLN A 60 33.24 -27.38 -19.75
N LEU A 61 33.26 -26.13 -20.20
CA LEU A 61 33.94 -25.71 -21.44
C LEU A 61 35.32 -25.14 -21.14
N CYS A 62 35.38 -24.16 -20.24
CA CYS A 62 36.64 -23.55 -19.81
C CYS A 62 36.56 -23.13 -18.34
N TYR A 63 37.74 -22.87 -17.76
CA TYR A 63 37.85 -22.23 -16.46
C TYR A 63 38.98 -21.18 -16.52
N VAL A 64 38.82 -20.13 -15.74
CA VAL A 64 39.80 -19.05 -15.57
C VAL A 64 40.21 -19.05 -14.10
N ALA A 65 41.47 -19.32 -13.82
CA ALA A 65 42.03 -19.23 -12.47
C ALA A 65 42.32 -17.76 -12.14
N LEU A 66 41.97 -17.34 -10.92
CA LEU A 66 42.20 -16.00 -10.40
C LEU A 66 43.27 -16.09 -9.31
N ASP A 67 44.54 -16.01 -9.71
CA ASP A 67 45.70 -16.14 -8.81
C ASP A 67 46.07 -14.84 -8.07
N MET A 68 45.25 -13.78 -8.18
CA MET A 68 45.54 -12.47 -7.59
C MET A 68 44.84 -12.26 -6.22
N GLY A 69 45.60 -11.68 -5.29
CA GLY A 69 45.38 -11.53 -3.85
C GLY A 69 43.95 -11.50 -3.33
N GLY A 70 43.60 -12.47 -2.47
CA GLY A 70 42.43 -12.43 -1.59
C GLY A 70 41.18 -13.17 -2.08
N GLY A 71 41.08 -13.48 -3.38
CA GLY A 71 39.97 -14.23 -3.98
C GLY A 71 38.75 -13.38 -4.35
N VAL A 72 37.73 -14.01 -4.94
CA VAL A 72 36.52 -13.33 -5.46
C VAL A 72 35.59 -12.89 -4.33
N LYS A 73 35.29 -11.58 -4.27
CA LYS A 73 34.34 -10.97 -3.34
C LYS A 73 32.91 -11.05 -3.87
N CYS A 74 32.67 -10.56 -5.08
CA CYS A 74 31.38 -10.66 -5.75
C CYS A 74 31.52 -10.67 -7.28
N VAL A 75 30.48 -11.17 -7.94
CA VAL A 75 30.38 -11.24 -9.41
C VAL A 75 28.98 -10.80 -9.80
N ASP A 76 28.89 -9.99 -10.85
CA ASP A 76 27.62 -9.63 -11.48
C ASP A 76 27.75 -9.74 -13.01
N VAL A 77 26.62 -9.92 -13.68
CA VAL A 77 26.56 -10.28 -15.11
C VAL A 77 25.69 -9.30 -15.89
N CYS A 78 26.25 -8.76 -16.97
CA CYS A 78 25.55 -8.05 -18.03
C CYS A 78 25.92 -8.70 -19.38
N SER A 79 25.22 -9.78 -19.73
CA SER A 79 25.50 -10.58 -20.94
C SER A 79 25.74 -9.69 -22.18
N PRO A 80 26.88 -9.84 -22.89
CA PRO A 80 27.86 -10.95 -22.85
C PRO A 80 29.03 -10.79 -21.86
N TYR A 81 28.98 -9.82 -20.95
CA TYR A 81 30.07 -9.50 -20.03
C TYR A 81 29.82 -10.02 -18.60
N VAL A 82 30.90 -10.43 -17.94
CA VAL A 82 30.94 -10.82 -16.52
C VAL A 82 31.92 -9.90 -15.81
N ILE A 83 31.46 -9.26 -14.74
CA ILE A 83 32.27 -8.32 -13.96
C ILE A 83 32.56 -8.94 -12.60
N VAL A 84 33.84 -8.95 -12.23
CA VAL A 84 34.35 -9.61 -11.03
C VAL A 84 35.01 -8.57 -10.14
N LEU A 85 34.66 -8.58 -8.86
CA LEU A 85 35.32 -7.78 -7.83
C LEU A 85 36.14 -8.71 -6.93
N LEU A 86 37.42 -8.41 -6.78
CA LEU A 86 38.31 -9.11 -5.86
C LEU A 86 38.22 -8.52 -4.43
N MET A 87 38.69 -9.26 -3.43
CA MET A 87 38.67 -8.82 -2.02
C MET A 87 39.53 -7.57 -1.78
N GLU A 88 40.57 -7.34 -2.58
CA GLU A 88 41.44 -6.15 -2.52
C GLU A 88 40.86 -4.93 -3.25
N GLY A 89 39.67 -5.06 -3.86
CA GLY A 89 38.96 -3.95 -4.52
C GLY A 89 39.30 -3.75 -6.00
N GLU A 90 40.07 -4.66 -6.60
CA GLU A 90 40.35 -4.70 -8.03
C GLU A 90 39.19 -5.30 -8.83
N ILE A 91 39.03 -4.83 -10.08
CA ILE A 91 37.94 -5.25 -10.98
C ILE A 91 38.50 -6.00 -12.19
N GLY A 92 37.94 -7.17 -12.46
CA GLY A 92 38.16 -7.92 -13.70
C GLY A 92 36.92 -7.89 -14.59
N LEU A 93 37.12 -7.78 -15.90
CA LEU A 93 36.09 -7.93 -16.92
C LEU A 93 36.35 -9.21 -17.71
N LEU A 94 35.39 -10.13 -17.76
CA LEU A 94 35.42 -11.28 -18.66
C LEU A 94 34.41 -11.07 -19.77
N LYS A 95 34.87 -11.18 -21.02
CA LYS A 95 34.03 -11.15 -22.21
C LYS A 95 33.84 -12.56 -22.75
N LEU A 96 32.59 -12.94 -23.02
CA LEU A 96 32.29 -14.18 -23.73
C LEU A 96 32.60 -14.01 -25.23
N VAL A 97 33.51 -14.84 -25.75
CA VAL A 97 33.88 -14.90 -27.17
C VAL A 97 33.93 -16.37 -27.59
N ASP A 98 33.06 -16.79 -28.51
CA ASP A 98 33.05 -18.11 -29.15
C ASP A 98 33.30 -19.29 -28.18
N GLU A 99 32.49 -19.37 -27.11
CA GLU A 99 32.57 -20.42 -26.06
C GLU A 99 33.78 -20.34 -25.10
N SER A 100 34.51 -19.22 -25.09
CA SER A 100 35.61 -18.94 -24.15
C SER A 100 35.40 -17.62 -23.40
N LEU A 101 36.00 -17.50 -22.20
CA LEU A 101 36.00 -16.26 -21.41
C LEU A 101 37.37 -15.61 -21.52
N VAL A 102 37.40 -14.39 -22.06
CA VAL A 102 38.63 -13.58 -22.15
C VAL A 102 38.64 -12.57 -21.01
N LEU A 103 39.61 -12.69 -20.11
CA LEU A 103 39.79 -11.81 -18.95
C LEU A 103 40.63 -10.58 -19.33
N SER A 104 40.13 -9.39 -18.96
CA SER A 104 40.86 -8.12 -19.02
C SER A 104 40.77 -7.39 -17.68
N TRP A 105 41.79 -6.59 -17.38
CA TRP A 105 41.89 -5.78 -16.16
C TRP A 105 41.75 -4.29 -16.51
N PRO A 106 40.55 -3.69 -16.38
CA PRO A 106 40.35 -2.28 -16.67
C PRO A 106 41.10 -1.39 -15.67
N SER A 107 41.82 -0.38 -16.17
CA SER A 107 42.52 0.60 -15.33
C SER A 107 41.56 1.69 -14.85
N LEU A 108 41.19 1.64 -13.57
CA LEU A 108 40.47 2.72 -12.93
C LEU A 108 41.45 3.87 -12.66
N GLY A 109 41.18 5.07 -13.20
CA GLY A 109 42.10 6.23 -13.07
C GLY A 109 42.23 6.82 -11.65
N ASN A 110 41.75 6.15 -10.60
CA ASN A 110 41.68 6.66 -9.24
C ASN A 110 41.96 5.54 -8.22
N ASN A 111 42.83 5.77 -7.23
CA ASN A 111 43.42 4.75 -6.32
C ASN A 111 42.51 4.27 -5.17
N THR A 112 41.28 4.76 -5.06
CA THR A 112 40.35 4.34 -4.00
C THR A 112 39.80 2.94 -4.31
N PRO A 113 39.94 1.95 -3.41
CA PRO A 113 39.45 0.60 -3.62
C PRO A 113 37.92 0.56 -3.77
N VAL A 114 37.45 -0.39 -4.58
CA VAL A 114 36.02 -0.59 -4.85
C VAL A 114 35.42 -1.55 -3.84
N ASN A 115 34.31 -1.16 -3.22
CA ASN A 115 33.64 -1.96 -2.20
C ASN A 115 32.52 -2.84 -2.81
N HIS A 116 31.72 -2.30 -3.73
CA HIS A 116 30.60 -3.00 -4.36
C HIS A 116 30.47 -2.67 -5.86
N ILE A 117 29.96 -3.63 -6.63
CA ILE A 117 29.68 -3.49 -8.06
C ILE A 117 28.22 -3.84 -8.39
N SER A 118 27.68 -3.26 -9.45
CA SER A 118 26.46 -3.72 -10.11
C SER A 118 26.59 -3.59 -11.63
N ALA A 119 26.32 -4.67 -12.33
CA ALA A 119 26.30 -4.75 -13.78
C ALA A 119 24.87 -4.51 -14.29
N TYR A 120 24.72 -3.61 -15.27
CA TYR A 120 23.42 -3.23 -15.80
C TYR A 120 23.41 -3.25 -17.34
N THR A 121 22.37 -3.84 -17.91
CA THR A 121 22.07 -3.75 -19.35
C THR A 121 20.86 -2.85 -19.50
N ASP A 122 21.03 -1.72 -20.17
CA ASP A 122 19.95 -0.79 -20.45
C ASP A 122 19.20 -1.21 -21.71
N THR A 123 17.88 -1.31 -21.60
CA THR A 123 16.93 -1.52 -22.70
C THR A 123 15.96 -0.34 -22.85
N SER A 124 16.10 0.68 -22.00
CA SER A 124 15.25 1.87 -21.96
C SER A 124 15.68 2.95 -22.95
N GLY A 125 16.97 3.03 -23.27
CA GLY A 125 17.56 4.11 -24.07
C GLY A 125 17.80 5.39 -23.28
N LEU A 126 17.62 5.39 -21.96
CA LEU A 126 17.91 6.54 -21.10
C LEU A 126 19.40 6.72 -20.84
N PHE A 127 20.17 5.63 -20.84
CA PHE A 127 21.61 5.70 -20.66
C PHE A 127 22.28 6.07 -22.00
N ASP A 128 22.26 7.37 -22.29
CA ASP A 128 22.86 7.94 -23.49
C ASP A 128 23.97 8.94 -23.13
N VAL A 129 25.08 8.81 -23.87
CA VAL A 129 26.31 9.62 -23.78
C VAL A 129 26.56 10.38 -25.08
N THR A 130 25.85 10.04 -26.16
CA THR A 130 26.10 10.60 -27.49
C THR A 130 25.76 12.08 -27.56
N SER A 131 26.67 12.88 -28.12
CA SER A 131 26.46 14.30 -28.41
C SER A 131 25.71 14.47 -29.74
N SER A 132 24.54 13.88 -29.90
CA SER A 132 23.71 14.05 -31.10
C SER A 132 22.78 15.24 -30.96
N LEU A 133 23.35 16.44 -31.11
CA LEU A 133 22.65 17.50 -31.84
C LEU A 133 23.14 17.40 -33.30
N GLN A 134 22.57 16.46 -34.04
CA GLN A 134 22.54 16.54 -35.50
C GLN A 134 21.12 16.97 -35.86
N PHE A 135 20.91 18.29 -35.87
CA PHE A 135 19.96 18.83 -36.83
C PHE A 135 20.61 18.61 -38.19
N GLU A 136 20.01 17.77 -39.04
CA GLU A 136 20.24 17.86 -40.48
C GLU A 136 19.62 19.18 -40.93
N GLY A 137 20.40 20.25 -40.81
CA GLY A 137 20.19 21.52 -41.47
C GLY A 137 21.25 21.67 -42.54
N ASP A 138 20.89 21.39 -43.77
CA ASP A 138 21.69 21.73 -44.93
C ASP A 138 21.79 23.26 -45.06
N GLY A 139 23.01 23.77 -45.25
CA GLY A 139 23.25 25.04 -45.94
C GLY A 139 23.38 26.34 -45.12
N SER A 140 24.63 26.67 -44.81
CA SER A 140 25.26 28.03 -44.81
C SER A 140 24.87 29.07 -43.75
N GLU A 141 25.88 29.40 -42.94
CA GLU A 141 25.98 30.54 -42.04
C GLU A 141 25.95 31.89 -42.77
N LYS A 142 25.29 32.89 -42.16
CA LYS A 142 25.84 34.23 -41.87
C LYS A 142 25.05 34.91 -40.75
N GLU A 143 25.81 35.46 -39.81
CA GLU A 143 25.44 36.05 -38.52
C GLU A 143 24.51 37.28 -38.65
N GLU A 144 23.59 37.47 -37.69
CA GLU A 144 23.36 38.78 -37.05
C GLU A 144 22.53 38.66 -35.76
N GLU A 145 22.97 39.36 -34.72
CA GLU A 145 22.44 39.41 -33.36
C GLU A 145 21.04 40.04 -33.28
N VAL A 146 20.12 39.49 -32.48
CA VAL A 146 18.96 40.24 -31.96
C VAL A 146 18.62 39.82 -30.51
N PRO A 147 18.48 40.77 -29.55
CA PRO A 147 18.14 40.48 -28.16
C PRO A 147 16.64 40.22 -27.92
N ILE A 148 16.38 39.46 -26.85
CA ILE A 148 15.07 39.00 -26.36
C ILE A 148 14.25 40.17 -25.77
N ALA A 149 13.01 40.33 -26.25
CA ALA A 149 11.93 41.04 -25.55
C ALA A 149 10.56 40.35 -25.83
N PRO A 150 9.59 40.39 -24.89
CA PRO A 150 8.39 39.54 -24.91
C PRO A 150 7.33 40.00 -25.92
N PRO A 151 6.47 39.09 -26.42
CA PRO A 151 5.52 39.42 -27.49
C PRO A 151 4.34 40.26 -26.99
N PRO A 152 3.94 41.32 -27.72
CA PRO A 152 2.72 42.07 -27.43
C PRO A 152 1.51 41.49 -28.17
N VAL A 153 0.41 41.35 -27.44
CA VAL A 153 -0.95 41.12 -27.93
C VAL A 153 -1.41 42.36 -28.71
N LYS A 154 -1.93 42.20 -29.94
CA LYS A 154 -2.62 43.26 -30.68
C LYS A 154 -4.04 42.85 -31.05
N ARG A 155 -4.98 43.67 -30.59
CA ARG A 155 -6.41 43.70 -30.90
C ARG A 155 -6.63 44.16 -32.35
N PRO A 156 -7.69 43.71 -33.03
CA PRO A 156 -8.07 44.23 -34.34
C PRO A 156 -8.73 45.61 -34.20
N HIS A 157 -8.36 46.53 -35.09
CA HIS A 157 -8.98 47.85 -35.23
C HIS A 157 -10.30 47.73 -35.99
N LEU A 158 -11.39 48.24 -35.40
CA LEU A 158 -12.67 48.46 -36.06
C LEU A 158 -12.71 49.91 -36.57
N SER A 159 -12.97 50.11 -37.87
CA SER A 159 -13.22 51.43 -38.46
C SER A 159 -14.64 51.89 -38.18
N SER A 160 -14.76 53.16 -37.79
CA SER A 160 -16.00 53.85 -37.43
C SER A 160 -16.85 54.23 -38.65
N SER A 161 -17.90 53.46 -38.91
CA SER A 161 -19.09 53.89 -39.66
C SER A 161 -20.14 52.80 -39.52
N LEU A 162 -21.38 53.19 -39.21
CA LEU A 162 -22.56 52.37 -38.87
C LEU A 162 -22.79 52.22 -37.35
N LEU A 163 -23.12 53.35 -36.73
CA LEU A 163 -24.07 53.37 -35.61
C LEU A 163 -25.49 53.22 -36.18
N TYR A 164 -26.37 52.64 -35.36
CA TYR A 164 -27.83 52.47 -35.51
C TYR A 164 -28.28 51.24 -36.33
N ASP A 165 -28.53 50.14 -35.63
CA ASP A 165 -29.87 49.50 -35.55
C ASP A 165 -29.77 48.16 -34.80
N GLU A 166 -30.31 48.11 -33.58
CA GLU A 166 -30.28 46.92 -32.70
C GLU A 166 -31.51 46.00 -32.86
N ASP A 167 -32.32 46.15 -33.92
CA ASP A 167 -33.61 45.45 -34.04
C ASP A 167 -33.67 44.32 -35.11
N GLU A 168 -32.59 44.01 -35.84
CA GLU A 168 -32.66 43.07 -36.99
C GLU A 168 -32.02 41.67 -36.75
N LEU A 169 -31.53 41.38 -35.54
CA LEU A 169 -30.94 40.06 -35.21
C LEU A 169 -31.95 39.02 -34.69
N LEU A 170 -33.24 39.37 -34.59
CA LEU A 170 -34.22 38.52 -33.90
C LEU A 170 -35.11 37.66 -34.80
N TYR A 171 -35.17 37.88 -36.13
CA TYR A 171 -35.97 37.04 -37.03
C TYR A 171 -35.41 36.97 -38.47
N GLY A 172 -34.66 35.92 -38.81
CA GLY A 172 -34.29 35.63 -40.20
C GLY A 172 -33.63 34.25 -40.41
N PRO A 173 -34.03 33.43 -41.40
CA PRO A 173 -33.60 32.03 -41.52
C PRO A 173 -32.27 31.88 -42.27
N VAL A 174 -31.45 30.92 -41.82
CA VAL A 174 -30.21 30.51 -42.51
C VAL A 174 -30.58 29.60 -43.70
N LYS A 175 -30.20 30.00 -44.91
CA LYS A 175 -30.26 29.15 -46.11
C LYS A 175 -28.94 28.41 -46.31
N THR A 176 -29.01 27.09 -46.33
CA THR A 176 -27.96 26.16 -46.74
C THR A 176 -27.94 26.04 -48.25
N GLU A 177 -26.78 26.22 -48.89
CA GLU A 177 -26.57 25.76 -50.27
C GLU A 177 -25.45 24.72 -50.29
N VAL A 178 -25.83 23.54 -50.75
CA VAL A 178 -24.98 22.38 -51.05
C VAL A 178 -24.58 22.47 -52.52
N LYS A 179 -23.31 22.21 -52.83
CA LYS A 179 -22.88 21.82 -54.17
C LYS A 179 -22.05 20.54 -54.07
N GLU A 180 -22.60 19.47 -54.66
CA GLU A 180 -21.93 18.22 -54.96
C GLU A 180 -21.23 18.32 -56.31
N GLU A 181 -19.97 17.88 -56.41
CA GLU A 181 -19.37 17.42 -57.67
C GLU A 181 -18.53 16.15 -57.43
N ASN A 182 -19.03 15.06 -58.03
CA ASN A 182 -18.39 13.89 -58.64
C ASN A 182 -17.26 13.13 -57.93
N ALA A 183 -17.63 11.91 -57.53
CA ALA A 183 -16.76 10.83 -57.09
C ALA A 183 -16.18 10.00 -58.26
N SER A 184 -14.90 9.67 -58.18
CA SER A 184 -14.30 8.47 -58.76
C SER A 184 -13.60 7.68 -57.64
N PRO A 185 -13.54 6.34 -57.71
CA PRO A 185 -13.18 5.50 -56.57
C PRO A 185 -11.64 5.40 -56.47
N MET A 186 -11.06 6.15 -55.54
CA MET A 186 -9.67 5.99 -55.15
C MET A 186 -9.62 5.06 -53.93
N GLU A 187 -8.87 3.98 -54.10
CA GLU A 187 -8.64 2.90 -53.13
C GLU A 187 -8.34 3.44 -51.74
N ALA A 188 -8.98 2.84 -50.74
CA ALA A 188 -8.72 3.11 -49.34
C ALA A 188 -7.24 2.80 -49.04
N SER A 189 -6.40 3.83 -48.96
CA SER A 189 -5.10 3.72 -48.33
C SER A 189 -5.34 3.45 -46.85
N LEU A 190 -5.12 2.19 -46.47
CA LEU A 190 -4.94 1.77 -45.09
C LEU A 190 -4.04 2.81 -44.39
N ALA A 191 -4.59 3.48 -43.38
CA ALA A 191 -3.80 4.29 -42.47
C ALA A 191 -2.65 3.41 -41.95
N ALA A 192 -1.43 3.76 -42.31
CA ALA A 192 -0.24 3.10 -41.80
C ALA A 192 -0.33 3.10 -40.26
N GLU A 193 -0.21 1.91 -39.68
CA GLU A 193 0.04 1.78 -38.24
C GLU A 193 1.21 2.71 -37.86
N PRO A 194 1.17 3.38 -36.69
CA PRO A 194 2.31 4.17 -36.26
C PRO A 194 3.56 3.29 -36.28
N GLU A 195 4.55 3.65 -37.09
CA GLU A 195 5.82 2.94 -37.18
C GLU A 195 6.33 2.68 -35.76
N ALA A 196 6.57 1.40 -35.45
CA ALA A 196 7.13 1.01 -34.16
C ALA A 196 8.44 1.79 -33.95
N PRO A 197 8.66 2.36 -32.75
CA PRO A 197 9.91 3.07 -32.47
C PRO A 197 11.09 2.16 -32.82
N PRO A 198 12.19 2.71 -33.38
CA PRO A 198 13.33 1.91 -33.80
C PRO A 198 13.82 1.04 -32.63
N PRO A 199 14.22 -0.22 -32.89
CA PRO A 199 14.64 -1.12 -31.84
C PRO A 199 15.84 -0.51 -31.09
N ILE A 200 15.63 -0.21 -29.81
CA ILE A 200 16.68 0.32 -28.93
C ILE A 200 17.76 -0.77 -28.80
N THR A 201 18.98 -0.46 -29.22
CA THR A 201 20.12 -1.35 -29.04
C THR A 201 20.50 -1.38 -27.55
N PRO A 202 20.68 -2.58 -26.96
CA PRO A 202 21.02 -2.67 -25.55
C PRO A 202 22.41 -2.10 -25.30
N THR A 203 22.55 -1.24 -24.28
CA THR A 203 23.84 -0.69 -23.85
C THR A 203 24.23 -1.28 -22.49
N HIS A 204 25.54 -1.40 -22.21
CA HIS A 204 26.03 -2.07 -21.01
C HIS A 204 26.81 -1.11 -20.12
N TRP A 205 26.54 -1.20 -18.81
CA TRP A 205 27.04 -0.27 -17.81
C TRP A 205 27.50 -0.99 -16.56
N CYS A 206 28.47 -0.40 -15.86
CA CYS A 206 28.96 -0.88 -14.58
C CYS A 206 28.90 0.25 -13.55
N LEU A 207 28.19 0.02 -12.45
CA LEU A 207 28.13 0.92 -11.30
C LEU A 207 29.10 0.43 -10.24
N LEU A 208 29.96 1.32 -9.77
CA LEU A 208 31.00 1.05 -8.77
C LEU A 208 30.75 1.91 -7.54
N CYS A 209 30.67 1.29 -6.38
CA CYS A 209 30.66 2.00 -5.11
C CYS A 209 32.00 1.83 -4.40
N LYS A 210 32.67 2.93 -4.12
CA LYS A 210 34.00 3.01 -3.51
C LYS A 210 33.95 3.03 -1.99
N GLU A 211 35.07 2.72 -1.34
CA GLU A 211 35.18 2.77 0.13
C GLU A 211 35.00 4.18 0.72
N ASP A 212 35.32 5.22 -0.06
CA ASP A 212 35.07 6.63 0.32
C ASP A 212 33.58 7.01 0.27
N GLY A 213 32.72 6.14 -0.25
CA GLY A 213 31.30 6.35 -0.40
C GLY A 213 30.86 7.04 -1.67
N ALA A 214 31.76 7.19 -2.65
CA ALA A 214 31.40 7.65 -3.98
C ALA A 214 30.75 6.52 -4.80
N LEU A 215 29.78 6.90 -5.63
CA LEU A 215 29.19 6.05 -6.66
C LEU A 215 29.66 6.55 -8.03
N GLU A 216 30.29 5.69 -8.82
CA GLU A 216 30.76 5.98 -10.17
C GLU A 216 30.10 5.04 -11.19
N ILE A 217 29.84 5.53 -12.41
CA ILE A 217 29.28 4.74 -13.50
C ILE A 217 30.26 4.73 -14.68
N TYR A 218 30.46 3.54 -15.25
CA TYR A 218 31.36 3.28 -16.36
C TYR A 218 30.63 2.61 -17.52
N SER A 219 31.01 2.94 -18.75
CA SER A 219 30.56 2.22 -19.95
C SER A 219 31.25 0.86 -20.07
N VAL A 220 30.56 -0.14 -20.62
CA VAL A 220 31.13 -1.47 -20.91
C VAL A 220 30.97 -1.74 -22.41
N PRO A 221 32.02 -2.11 -23.15
CA PRO A 221 33.29 -2.69 -22.67
C PRO A 221 34.46 -1.73 -22.42
N GLU A 222 34.39 -0.46 -22.84
CA GLU A 222 35.56 0.43 -22.82
C GLU A 222 35.99 0.89 -21.42
N PHE A 223 35.14 0.70 -20.39
CA PHE A 223 35.36 1.21 -19.03
C PHE A 223 35.66 2.72 -19.02
N GLN A 224 34.94 3.48 -19.86
CA GLN A 224 35.00 4.94 -19.83
C GLN A 224 34.12 5.46 -18.70
N PHE A 225 34.63 6.44 -17.97
CA PHE A 225 33.90 7.08 -16.89
C PHE A 225 32.87 8.07 -17.42
N VAL A 226 31.63 7.96 -16.95
CA VAL A 226 30.50 8.75 -17.50
C VAL A 226 29.64 9.46 -16.44
N PHE A 227 29.79 9.14 -15.16
CA PHE A 227 29.00 9.74 -14.08
C PHE A 227 29.64 9.50 -12.70
N ALA A 228 29.62 10.50 -11.80
CA ALA A 228 29.99 10.30 -10.40
C ALA A 228 29.10 11.06 -9.41
N VAL A 229 28.88 10.44 -8.26
CA VAL A 229 28.27 11.04 -7.07
C VAL A 229 29.21 10.86 -5.89
N ARG A 230 29.70 11.97 -5.31
CA ARG A 230 30.68 11.91 -4.20
C ARG A 230 30.07 11.49 -2.87
N ASN A 231 28.89 12.01 -2.54
CA ASN A 231 28.24 11.82 -1.23
C ASN A 231 27.08 10.81 -1.31
N PHE A 232 27.26 9.71 -2.05
CA PHE A 232 26.20 8.71 -2.20
C PHE A 232 25.80 8.11 -0.85
N SER A 233 26.76 7.94 0.06
CA SER A 233 26.59 7.48 1.45
C SER A 233 25.63 8.31 2.31
N VAL A 234 25.37 9.57 1.95
CA VAL A 234 24.44 10.47 2.66
C VAL A 234 22.98 10.28 2.18
N ALA A 235 22.79 9.54 1.08
CA ALA A 235 21.52 9.29 0.42
C ALA A 235 20.75 10.58 0.05
N PRO A 236 21.34 11.47 -0.78
CA PRO A 236 20.72 12.75 -1.17
C PRO A 236 19.42 12.56 -1.96
N TRP A 237 18.54 13.56 -1.97
CA TRP A 237 17.27 13.51 -2.71
C TRP A 237 17.42 13.37 -4.22
N THR A 238 18.49 13.93 -4.79
CA THR A 238 18.79 13.82 -6.21
C THR A 238 20.27 13.49 -6.38
N LEU A 239 20.56 12.49 -7.21
CA LEU A 239 21.91 12.15 -7.63
C LEU A 239 22.26 13.01 -8.85
N CYS A 240 23.23 13.90 -8.67
CA CYS A 240 23.74 14.77 -9.70
C CYS A 240 25.18 14.39 -10.05
N ASP A 241 25.51 14.45 -11.33
CA ASP A 241 26.88 14.23 -11.79
C ASP A 241 27.82 15.32 -11.25
N SER A 242 28.86 14.89 -10.54
CA SER A 242 29.88 15.74 -9.93
C SER A 242 31.21 15.73 -10.71
N GLY A 243 31.29 14.97 -11.79
CA GLY A 243 32.50 14.74 -12.58
C GLY A 243 33.68 14.13 -11.79
N ARG A 244 34.81 13.94 -12.48
CA ARG A 244 36.10 13.56 -11.88
C ARG A 244 36.86 14.81 -11.46
N VAL A 245 36.48 15.46 -10.37
CA VAL A 245 37.38 16.41 -9.71
C VAL A 245 38.07 15.67 -8.56
N PRO A 246 39.41 15.63 -8.51
CA PRO A 246 40.13 15.04 -7.39
C PRO A 246 39.66 15.63 -6.05
N PHE A 247 39.63 14.81 -5.01
CA PHE A 247 39.58 15.36 -3.65
C PHE A 247 40.74 16.36 -3.50
N PRO A 248 40.53 17.60 -3.04
CA PRO A 248 41.65 18.40 -2.60
C PRO A 248 42.30 17.61 -1.47
N SER A 249 43.50 17.09 -1.73
CA SER A 249 44.41 16.55 -0.73
C SER A 249 44.84 17.70 0.17
N GLY A 250 43.95 18.11 1.06
CA GLY A 250 44.24 19.05 2.13
C GLY A 250 45.18 18.35 3.10
N THR A 251 46.46 18.73 3.02
CA THR A 251 47.44 18.59 4.09
C THR A 251 46.78 18.94 5.42
N GLY A 252 47.01 18.10 6.42
CA GLY A 252 46.58 18.37 7.78
C GLY A 252 47.25 19.63 8.31
N GLU A 253 46.55 20.76 8.22
CA GLU A 253 46.81 21.91 9.06
C GLU A 253 45.48 22.40 9.66
N SER A 254 45.41 22.28 10.97
CA SER A 254 44.41 22.89 11.82
C SER A 254 44.36 24.40 11.63
N MET A 255 43.35 24.90 10.93
CA MET A 255 42.89 26.28 11.04
C MET A 255 41.47 26.26 11.60
N GLY A 256 41.36 26.69 12.86
CA GLY A 256 40.10 26.80 13.58
C GLY A 256 39.18 27.83 12.94
N GLY A 257 37.95 27.39 12.65
CA GLY A 257 36.83 28.24 12.26
C GLY A 257 35.55 27.43 12.38
N GLY A 258 34.68 27.81 13.31
CA GLY A 258 33.54 27.01 13.76
C GLY A 258 32.53 26.68 12.66
N GLY A 259 32.46 25.40 12.31
CA GLY A 259 31.42 24.80 11.49
C GLY A 259 31.51 23.30 11.69
N GLY A 260 30.76 22.76 12.66
CA GLY A 260 30.77 21.34 13.02
C GLY A 260 30.26 20.47 11.88
N GLY A 261 31.13 20.16 10.92
CA GLY A 261 30.97 19.07 9.98
C GLY A 261 31.04 17.76 10.75
N VAL A 262 30.07 16.87 10.51
CA VAL A 262 30.05 15.52 11.05
C VAL A 262 31.31 14.80 10.55
N SER A 263 32.31 14.69 11.42
CA SER A 263 33.54 13.96 11.18
C SER A 263 33.23 12.47 11.03
N GLY A 264 33.48 11.96 9.81
CA GLY A 264 33.68 10.56 9.41
C GLY A 264 33.31 9.46 10.39
N GLY A 265 32.07 8.97 10.29
CA GLY A 265 31.84 7.53 10.45
C GLY A 265 32.22 6.80 9.15
N PRO A 266 32.62 5.52 9.19
CA PRO A 266 32.89 4.76 7.97
C PRO A 266 31.67 4.74 7.07
N CYS A 267 31.89 4.94 5.77
CA CYS A 267 30.86 4.85 4.76
C CYS A 267 30.33 3.41 4.67
N ASN A 268 29.11 3.16 5.18
CA ASN A 268 28.49 1.84 5.15
C ASN A 268 27.48 1.73 4.02
N VAL A 269 27.95 1.71 2.77
CA VAL A 269 27.17 1.14 1.67
C VAL A 269 27.40 -0.36 1.72
N GLU A 270 26.35 -1.14 1.96
CA GLU A 270 26.42 -2.60 2.13
C GLU A 270 26.09 -3.36 0.84
N GLN A 271 25.34 -2.73 -0.07
CA GLN A 271 25.00 -3.28 -1.38
C GLN A 271 24.51 -2.16 -2.31
N VAL A 272 24.75 -2.30 -3.60
CA VAL A 272 24.13 -1.51 -4.68
C VAL A 272 23.65 -2.45 -5.78
N LEU A 273 22.50 -2.14 -6.39
CA LEU A 273 21.88 -2.89 -7.46
C LEU A 273 21.20 -1.92 -8.44
N CYS A 274 21.58 -1.98 -9.72
CA CYS A 274 20.90 -1.26 -10.79
C CYS A 274 20.02 -2.22 -11.60
N VAL A 275 18.74 -1.91 -11.75
CA VAL A 275 17.75 -2.76 -12.44
C VAL A 275 16.83 -1.95 -13.33
N GLY A 276 16.52 -2.49 -14.51
CA GLY A 276 15.46 -1.97 -15.37
C GLY A 276 14.12 -2.53 -14.90
N MET A 277 13.23 -1.66 -14.47
CA MET A 277 11.90 -2.02 -13.99
C MET A 277 10.80 -1.54 -14.96
N GLY A 278 9.58 -2.07 -14.77
CA GLY A 278 8.43 -1.74 -15.61
C GLY A 278 8.40 -2.50 -16.94
N LEU A 279 7.56 -2.04 -17.86
CA LEU A 279 7.38 -2.68 -19.17
C LEU A 279 8.71 -2.68 -19.94
N ASN A 280 9.23 -3.88 -20.24
CA ASN A 280 10.51 -4.10 -20.95
C ASN A 280 11.73 -3.41 -20.32
N GLY A 281 11.70 -3.15 -19.00
CA GLY A 281 12.82 -2.52 -18.30
C GLY A 281 13.00 -1.03 -18.59
N LYS A 282 11.97 -0.34 -19.10
CA LYS A 282 12.03 1.08 -19.50
C LYS A 282 12.34 2.08 -18.37
N LYS A 283 12.22 1.68 -17.10
CA LYS A 283 12.51 2.56 -15.96
C LYS A 283 13.69 2.02 -15.14
N PRO A 284 14.91 2.51 -15.37
CA PRO A 284 16.08 2.15 -14.57
C PRO A 284 15.96 2.66 -13.14
N HIS A 285 16.28 1.81 -12.17
CA HIS A 285 16.32 2.13 -10.76
C HIS A 285 17.65 1.71 -10.14
N ILE A 286 18.19 2.54 -9.25
CA ILE A 286 19.30 2.18 -8.37
C ILE A 286 18.73 1.91 -6.99
N MET A 287 18.95 0.72 -6.47
CA MET A 287 18.59 0.29 -5.12
C MET A 287 19.86 0.02 -4.32
N ALA A 288 19.94 0.54 -3.10
CA ALA A 288 21.11 0.36 -2.25
C ALA A 288 20.74 0.17 -0.79
N PHE A 289 21.58 -0.56 -0.05
CA PHE A 289 21.57 -0.57 1.41
C PHE A 289 22.63 0.37 1.93
N ILE A 290 22.20 1.47 2.55
CA ILE A 290 23.07 2.50 3.12
C ILE A 290 22.75 2.60 4.60
N ASN A 291 23.73 2.35 5.48
CA ASN A 291 23.52 2.35 6.94
C ASN A 291 22.36 1.46 7.40
N LYS A 292 22.19 0.27 6.79
CA LYS A 292 21.07 -0.67 7.02
C LYS A 292 19.68 -0.14 6.65
N GLU A 293 19.61 0.93 5.87
CA GLU A 293 18.36 1.46 5.30
C GLU A 293 18.33 1.17 3.80
N LEU A 294 17.16 0.77 3.31
CA LEU A 294 16.92 0.69 1.87
C LEU A 294 16.79 2.11 1.32
N VAL A 295 17.46 2.36 0.19
CA VAL A 295 17.31 3.59 -0.58
C VAL A 295 17.07 3.22 -2.03
N ILE A 296 16.04 3.82 -2.64
CA ILE A 296 15.64 3.59 -4.02
C ILE A 296 15.70 4.90 -4.79
N TYR A 297 16.27 4.86 -5.98
CA TYR A 297 16.44 5.99 -6.88
C TYR A 297 15.88 5.64 -8.26
N GLU A 298 14.97 6.47 -8.79
CA GLU A 298 14.43 6.35 -10.15
C GLU A 298 15.22 7.26 -11.11
N ALA A 299 15.64 6.72 -12.25
CA ALA A 299 16.31 7.49 -13.29
C ALA A 299 15.31 8.37 -14.05
N PHE A 300 15.70 9.61 -14.35
CA PHE A 300 14.94 10.50 -15.22
C PHE A 300 15.87 11.25 -16.18
N GLN A 301 15.37 11.54 -17.38
CA GLN A 301 16.13 12.21 -18.41
C GLN A 301 16.48 13.65 -17.99
N TYR A 302 17.73 14.04 -18.20
CA TYR A 302 18.22 15.38 -17.93
C TYR A 302 19.20 15.82 -19.02
N THR A 303 18.69 16.59 -19.97
CA THR A 303 19.39 16.93 -21.22
C THR A 303 20.59 17.87 -21.05
N SER A 304 20.66 18.61 -19.94
CA SER A 304 21.78 19.51 -19.66
C SER A 304 22.94 18.73 -19.02
N ALA A 305 23.65 17.90 -19.80
CA ALA A 305 24.90 17.30 -19.32
C ALA A 305 25.89 18.43 -19.00
N ILE A 306 26.36 18.49 -17.75
CA ILE A 306 27.32 19.50 -17.29
C ILE A 306 28.70 19.26 -17.94
N HIS A 307 29.00 18.00 -18.26
CA HIS A 307 30.27 17.58 -18.84
C HIS A 307 30.03 16.86 -20.19
N PRO A 308 30.84 17.13 -21.24
CA PRO A 308 30.75 16.43 -22.51
C PRO A 308 31.14 14.95 -22.32
N GLY A 309 30.41 14.03 -22.93
CA GLY A 309 30.66 12.59 -22.81
C GLY A 309 30.18 11.96 -21.51
N HIS A 310 29.34 12.65 -20.73
CA HIS A 310 28.70 12.10 -19.53
C HIS A 310 27.23 11.76 -19.78
N LEU A 311 26.65 10.96 -18.88
CA LEU A 311 25.25 10.54 -18.95
C LEU A 311 24.28 11.73 -18.83
N LYS A 312 23.32 11.82 -19.75
CA LYS A 312 22.25 12.84 -19.77
C LYS A 312 21.04 12.45 -18.91
N LEU A 313 21.29 12.01 -17.69
CA LEU A 313 20.25 11.63 -16.74
C LEU A 313 20.62 12.04 -15.31
N ARG A 314 19.62 12.02 -14.45
CA ARG A 314 19.78 12.12 -13.00
C ARG A 314 18.92 11.07 -12.35
N PHE A 315 19.16 10.85 -11.06
CA PHE A 315 18.32 9.96 -10.28
C PHE A 315 17.61 10.70 -9.17
N SER A 316 16.32 10.47 -9.00
CA SER A 316 15.50 11.03 -7.93
C SER A 316 15.20 9.97 -6.90
N LYS A 317 15.33 10.30 -5.61
CA LYS A 317 15.03 9.38 -4.51
C LYS A 317 13.52 9.11 -4.44
N VAL A 318 13.15 7.84 -4.46
CA VAL A 318 11.76 7.39 -4.32
C VAL A 318 11.44 7.27 -2.83
N GLN A 319 10.32 7.85 -2.41
CA GLN A 319 9.85 7.75 -1.03
C GLN A 319 9.21 6.38 -0.78
N HIS A 320 9.56 5.75 0.35
CA HIS A 320 8.95 4.50 0.78
C HIS A 320 8.89 4.41 2.31
N ASN A 321 8.00 3.57 2.82
CA ASN A 321 7.76 3.39 4.26
C ASN A 321 8.44 2.14 4.84
N VAL A 322 9.26 1.44 4.05
CA VAL A 322 9.90 0.18 4.45
C VAL A 322 10.97 0.40 5.53
N ILE A 323 10.87 -0.34 6.64
CA ILE A 323 11.87 -0.35 7.72
C ILE A 323 12.44 -1.77 7.86
N LEU A 324 13.72 -1.96 7.54
CA LEU A 324 14.36 -3.29 7.48
C LEU A 324 15.32 -3.59 8.65
N GLN A 325 15.58 -2.61 9.51
CA GLN A 325 16.55 -2.77 10.60
C GLN A 325 16.05 -3.76 11.65
N ASP A 326 16.92 -4.62 12.20
CA ASP A 326 16.58 -5.50 13.32
C ASP A 326 16.68 -4.77 14.69
N LYS A 327 15.99 -5.25 15.73
CA LYS A 327 16.06 -4.66 17.08
C LYS A 327 17.50 -4.85 17.58
N ARG A 328 18.18 -3.75 17.94
CA ARG A 328 19.32 -3.87 18.85
C ARG A 328 18.76 -4.31 20.19
N VAL A 329 18.86 -5.59 20.51
CA VAL A 329 18.46 -6.05 21.84
C VAL A 329 19.33 -5.30 22.84
N GLY A 330 18.68 -4.53 23.72
CA GLY A 330 19.34 -3.72 24.72
C GLY A 330 20.25 -4.55 25.64
N LYS A 331 21.10 -3.85 26.42
CA LYS A 331 22.17 -4.42 27.27
C LYS A 331 21.76 -5.58 28.20
N LEU A 332 20.47 -5.85 28.42
CA LEU A 332 19.98 -6.97 29.23
C LEU A 332 20.13 -8.36 28.58
N ALA A 333 20.26 -8.47 27.25
CA ALA A 333 20.41 -9.77 26.59
C ALA A 333 21.85 -10.28 26.49
N LYS A 334 22.79 -9.71 27.26
CA LYS A 334 24.17 -10.22 27.32
C LYS A 334 24.29 -11.60 27.97
N HIS A 335 23.23 -12.13 28.61
CA HIS A 335 23.27 -13.44 29.28
C HIS A 335 22.73 -14.62 28.48
N PHE A 336 22.09 -14.40 27.32
CA PHE A 336 21.62 -15.48 26.45
C PHE A 336 22.18 -15.28 25.03
N GLN A 337 23.49 -15.46 24.88
CA GLN A 337 24.12 -15.57 23.56
C GLN A 337 23.85 -16.97 22.99
N GLN A 338 22.67 -17.16 22.40
CA GLN A 338 22.65 -17.90 21.14
C GLN A 338 23.11 -16.89 20.08
N GLN A 339 24.18 -17.20 19.34
CA GLN A 339 24.58 -16.44 18.16
C GLN A 339 23.43 -16.52 17.15
N GLU A 340 22.46 -15.61 17.22
CA GLU A 340 21.56 -15.38 16.10
C GLU A 340 22.43 -14.82 14.97
N PHE A 341 22.70 -15.66 13.97
CA PHE A 341 23.30 -15.22 12.71
C PHE A 341 22.41 -14.10 12.14
N SER A 342 22.83 -12.86 12.31
CA SER A 342 22.21 -11.69 11.68
C SER A 342 22.56 -11.76 10.20
N PHE A 343 21.68 -12.34 9.40
CA PHE A 343 21.81 -12.31 7.94
C PHE A 343 21.62 -10.87 7.45
N PRO A 344 22.62 -10.27 6.77
CA PRO A 344 22.44 -8.93 6.22
C PRO A 344 21.36 -8.96 5.14
N PRO A 345 20.54 -7.90 5.01
CA PRO A 345 19.54 -7.84 3.97
C PRO A 345 20.21 -7.85 2.59
N HIS A 346 19.55 -8.47 1.61
CA HIS A 346 20.13 -8.64 0.28
C HIS A 346 19.09 -8.46 -0.83
N LEU A 347 19.47 -7.77 -1.89
CA LEU A 347 18.61 -7.51 -3.05
C LEU A 347 18.78 -8.61 -4.11
N ARG A 348 17.68 -9.22 -4.56
CA ARG A 348 17.66 -10.23 -5.62
C ARG A 348 16.74 -9.80 -6.75
N LYS A 349 17.31 -9.50 -7.93
CA LYS A 349 16.54 -9.22 -9.14
C LYS A 349 15.81 -10.47 -9.62
N PHE A 350 14.57 -10.31 -10.07
CA PHE A 350 13.81 -11.37 -10.71
C PHE A 350 13.02 -10.82 -11.91
N SER A 351 12.78 -11.70 -12.87
CA SER A 351 12.00 -11.43 -14.06
C SER A 351 10.97 -12.54 -14.25
N ASN A 352 9.76 -12.17 -14.64
CA ASN A 352 8.68 -13.10 -14.99
C ASN A 352 8.24 -14.06 -13.86
N ILE A 353 8.07 -13.56 -12.63
CA ILE A 353 7.39 -14.30 -11.56
C ILE A 353 5.91 -13.95 -11.62
N ALA A 354 5.06 -14.91 -11.98
CA ALA A 354 3.64 -14.70 -12.28
C ALA A 354 3.36 -13.51 -13.24
N GLY A 355 4.26 -13.27 -14.20
CA GLY A 355 4.21 -12.14 -15.15
C GLY A 355 4.76 -10.81 -14.63
N TYR A 356 5.19 -10.73 -13.36
CA TYR A 356 5.79 -9.54 -12.78
C TYR A 356 7.32 -9.61 -12.80
N SER A 357 7.95 -8.43 -12.88
CA SER A 357 9.40 -8.28 -12.74
C SER A 357 9.69 -7.28 -11.63
N GLY A 358 10.83 -7.45 -10.96
CA GLY A 358 11.17 -6.62 -9.83
C GLY A 358 12.35 -7.11 -9.02
N VAL A 359 12.34 -6.73 -7.74
CA VAL A 359 13.42 -7.06 -6.79
C VAL A 359 12.81 -7.62 -5.52
N PHE A 360 13.36 -8.73 -5.05
CA PHE A 360 13.02 -9.31 -3.76
C PHE A 360 14.08 -8.92 -2.73
N VAL A 361 13.64 -8.39 -1.60
CA VAL A 361 14.48 -8.02 -0.46
C VAL A 361 14.52 -9.20 0.51
N CYS A 362 15.67 -9.87 0.58
CA CYS A 362 15.95 -10.89 1.60
C CYS A 362 16.35 -10.22 2.92
N GLY A 363 16.23 -10.94 4.04
CA GLY A 363 16.64 -10.48 5.36
C GLY A 363 15.61 -10.77 6.46
N PRO A 364 15.71 -10.09 7.62
CA PRO A 364 14.78 -10.28 8.74
C PRO A 364 13.34 -9.86 8.41
N TYR A 365 13.19 -8.89 7.49
CA TYR A 365 11.90 -8.37 7.05
C TYR A 365 11.82 -8.45 5.52
N PRO A 366 11.42 -9.61 4.96
CA PRO A 366 11.39 -9.81 3.52
C PRO A 366 10.28 -8.98 2.85
N HIS A 367 10.60 -8.39 1.70
CA HIS A 367 9.68 -7.55 0.92
C HIS A 367 9.82 -7.81 -0.58
N TRP A 368 8.69 -7.79 -1.28
CA TRP A 368 8.58 -7.76 -2.73
C TRP A 368 8.55 -6.32 -3.21
N ILE A 369 9.35 -5.99 -4.22
CA ILE A 369 9.30 -4.71 -4.91
C ILE A 369 8.93 -5.00 -6.37
N PHE A 370 7.69 -4.69 -6.73
CA PHE A 370 7.16 -4.86 -8.08
C PHE A 370 7.08 -3.53 -8.82
N MET A 371 7.18 -3.60 -10.15
CA MET A 371 6.76 -2.52 -11.03
C MET A 371 6.11 -3.12 -12.26
N ALA A 372 4.80 -2.96 -12.38
CA ALA A 372 4.07 -3.42 -13.55
C ALA A 372 4.11 -2.37 -14.68
N ALA A 373 3.30 -2.58 -15.73
CA ALA A 373 3.23 -1.70 -16.89
C ALA A 373 2.82 -0.25 -16.56
N ARG A 374 2.11 -0.02 -15.44
CA ARG A 374 1.72 1.31 -14.97
C ARG A 374 2.91 2.19 -14.56
N GLY A 375 4.07 1.58 -14.28
CA GLY A 375 5.29 2.30 -13.90
C GLY A 375 5.27 2.87 -12.47
N HIS A 376 4.41 2.33 -11.60
CA HIS A 376 4.38 2.61 -10.16
C HIS A 376 5.16 1.53 -9.40
N LEU A 377 5.86 1.92 -8.35
CA LEU A 377 6.61 1.01 -7.48
C LEU A 377 5.70 0.50 -6.35
N SER A 378 5.38 -0.79 -6.37
CA SER A 378 4.57 -1.44 -5.34
C SER A 378 5.46 -2.28 -4.43
N ILE A 379 5.41 -2.04 -3.11
CA ILE A 379 6.24 -2.75 -2.13
C ILE A 379 5.36 -3.54 -1.16
N HIS A 380 5.47 -4.88 -1.18
CA HIS A 380 4.61 -5.78 -0.39
C HIS A 380 5.45 -6.63 0.58
N PRO A 381 5.12 -6.67 1.89
CA PRO A 381 5.83 -7.52 2.85
C PRO A 381 5.49 -9.01 2.69
N MET A 382 6.40 -9.89 3.13
CA MET A 382 6.18 -11.35 3.17
C MET A 382 6.46 -11.94 4.55
N TYR A 383 5.59 -11.67 5.54
CA TYR A 383 5.86 -12.04 6.94
C TYR A 383 5.46 -13.46 7.35
N ILE A 384 4.77 -14.20 6.49
CA ILE A 384 4.15 -15.49 6.86
C ILE A 384 5.16 -16.53 7.36
N ASP A 385 6.34 -16.60 6.73
CA ASP A 385 7.38 -17.59 7.04
C ASP A 385 8.56 -17.00 7.82
N GLY A 386 8.43 -15.75 8.29
CA GLY A 386 9.49 -15.04 8.99
C GLY A 386 10.66 -14.62 8.08
N PRO A 387 11.89 -14.51 8.62
CA PRO A 387 13.08 -14.10 7.87
C PRO A 387 13.41 -15.02 6.69
N VAL A 388 13.82 -14.42 5.57
CA VAL A 388 14.24 -15.14 4.37
C VAL A 388 15.74 -14.93 4.14
N GLN A 389 16.49 -16.02 4.06
CA GLN A 389 17.95 -15.99 3.91
C GLN A 389 18.37 -15.78 2.46
N SER A 390 17.71 -16.48 1.52
CA SER A 390 18.03 -16.43 0.10
C SER A 390 16.79 -16.63 -0.74
N PHE A 391 16.85 -16.15 -1.98
CA PHE A 391 15.73 -16.13 -2.93
C PHE A 391 16.28 -16.29 -4.36
N ALA A 392 15.56 -17.06 -5.18
CA ALA A 392 15.81 -17.15 -6.62
C ALA A 392 14.49 -17.34 -7.40
N PRO A 393 14.38 -16.76 -8.61
CA PRO A 393 13.30 -17.12 -9.53
C PRO A 393 13.43 -18.60 -9.94
N PHE A 394 12.30 -19.27 -10.12
CA PHE A 394 12.26 -20.69 -10.45
C PHE A 394 11.10 -21.00 -11.39
N ASP A 395 11.44 -21.36 -12.63
CA ASP A 395 10.45 -21.75 -13.64
C ASP A 395 10.64 -23.23 -13.98
N ASN A 396 9.66 -24.04 -13.65
CA ASN A 396 9.67 -25.49 -13.87
C ASN A 396 8.29 -25.99 -14.29
N VAL A 397 8.23 -27.20 -14.87
CA VAL A 397 6.98 -27.84 -15.33
C VAL A 397 5.93 -27.92 -14.21
N ASN A 398 6.38 -28.23 -12.99
CA ASN A 398 5.50 -28.33 -11.82
C ASN A 398 5.30 -26.99 -11.08
N CYS A 399 6.05 -25.95 -11.45
CA CYS A 399 6.06 -24.64 -10.80
C CYS A 399 6.27 -23.55 -11.88
N PRO A 400 5.24 -23.27 -12.69
CA PRO A 400 5.37 -22.31 -13.78
C PRO A 400 5.52 -20.90 -13.24
N SER A 401 6.54 -20.17 -13.70
CA SER A 401 6.80 -18.76 -13.35
C SER A 401 6.80 -18.51 -11.83
N GLY A 402 7.35 -19.47 -11.06
CA GLY A 402 7.41 -19.42 -9.61
C GLY A 402 8.75 -18.92 -9.08
N PHE A 403 9.02 -19.26 -7.83
CA PHE A 403 10.24 -18.91 -7.11
C PHE A 403 10.58 -19.93 -6.04
N LEU A 404 11.81 -19.85 -5.56
CA LEU A 404 12.27 -20.61 -4.41
C LEU A 404 12.97 -19.70 -3.40
N TYR A 405 12.88 -20.07 -2.12
CA TYR A 405 13.54 -19.34 -1.06
C TYR A 405 13.90 -20.26 0.12
N PHE A 406 14.85 -19.82 0.94
CA PHE A 406 15.19 -20.46 2.21
C PHE A 406 14.71 -19.62 3.39
N ASN A 407 14.03 -20.27 4.33
CA ASN A 407 13.58 -19.64 5.57
C ASN A 407 14.68 -19.65 6.65
N LYS A 408 14.38 -19.08 7.83
CA LYS A 408 15.31 -19.07 8.98
C LYS A 408 15.68 -20.49 9.45
N GLU A 409 14.78 -21.46 9.27
CA GLU A 409 14.94 -22.87 9.65
C GLU A 409 15.71 -23.68 8.58
N SER A 410 16.20 -23.01 7.54
CA SER A 410 16.94 -23.60 6.41
C SER A 410 16.10 -24.59 5.59
N GLU A 411 14.78 -24.46 5.58
CA GLU A 411 13.89 -25.20 4.69
C GLU A 411 13.84 -24.53 3.31
N LEU A 412 14.02 -25.33 2.26
CA LEU A 412 13.82 -24.90 0.88
C LEU A 412 12.33 -24.94 0.54
N ARG A 413 11.77 -23.79 0.13
CA ARG A 413 10.37 -23.71 -0.30
C ARG A 413 10.26 -23.36 -1.77
N ILE A 414 9.56 -24.20 -2.52
CA ILE A 414 9.17 -23.95 -3.91
C ILE A 414 7.76 -23.37 -3.89
N SER A 415 7.56 -22.21 -4.49
CA SER A 415 6.31 -21.44 -4.33
C SER A 415 5.93 -20.69 -5.60
N VAL A 416 4.63 -20.45 -5.75
CA VAL A 416 4.03 -19.64 -6.82
C VAL A 416 3.20 -18.53 -6.18
N LEU A 417 3.22 -17.34 -6.78
CA LEU A 417 2.35 -16.25 -6.34
C LEU A 417 0.88 -16.57 -6.70
N PRO A 418 -0.08 -16.39 -5.78
CA PRO A 418 -1.49 -16.52 -6.11
C PRO A 418 -1.89 -15.61 -7.28
N THR A 419 -2.35 -16.20 -8.38
CA THR A 419 -2.68 -15.49 -9.64
C THR A 419 -4.00 -14.73 -9.60
N GLN A 420 -4.84 -15.00 -8.59
CA GLN A 420 -6.14 -14.35 -8.40
C GLN A 420 -6.02 -12.93 -7.84
N LEU A 421 -4.83 -12.54 -7.38
CA LEU A 421 -4.52 -11.23 -6.82
C LEU A 421 -3.77 -10.38 -7.84
N SER A 422 -4.11 -9.09 -7.89
CA SER A 422 -3.30 -8.09 -8.59
C SER A 422 -2.32 -7.47 -7.61
N TYR A 423 -1.02 -7.56 -7.95
CA TYR A 423 0.06 -6.95 -7.17
C TYR A 423 0.44 -5.54 -7.66
N ASP A 424 -0.18 -5.05 -8.75
CA ASP A 424 -0.02 -3.69 -9.33
C ASP A 424 -0.87 -2.63 -8.63
N SER A 425 -0.89 -2.66 -7.30
CA SER A 425 -1.54 -1.64 -6.47
C SER A 425 -0.83 -1.55 -5.12
N TYR A 426 -1.18 -0.55 -4.30
CA TYR A 426 -0.49 -0.31 -3.02
C TYR A 426 -0.56 -1.51 -2.08
N TRP A 427 -1.71 -2.19 -2.03
CA TRP A 427 -1.89 -3.50 -1.38
C TRP A 427 -2.27 -4.54 -2.43
N PRO A 428 -1.97 -5.83 -2.27
CA PRO A 428 -2.47 -6.85 -3.18
C PRO A 428 -4.00 -6.94 -3.12
N VAL A 429 -4.69 -6.77 -4.26
CA VAL A 429 -6.16 -6.73 -4.31
C VAL A 429 -6.74 -7.72 -5.31
N ARG A 430 -7.92 -8.27 -4.98
CA ARG A 430 -8.78 -9.01 -5.91
C ARG A 430 -10.09 -8.23 -6.08
N LYS A 431 -10.36 -7.75 -7.29
CA LYS A 431 -11.62 -7.05 -7.60
C LYS A 431 -12.67 -8.08 -8.02
N VAL A 432 -13.75 -8.19 -7.26
CA VAL A 432 -14.89 -9.09 -7.53
C VAL A 432 -16.03 -8.26 -8.14
N PRO A 433 -16.36 -8.43 -9.43
CA PRO A 433 -17.41 -7.64 -10.07
C PRO A 433 -18.80 -8.18 -9.71
N LEU A 434 -19.55 -7.44 -8.89
CA LEU A 434 -20.93 -7.81 -8.50
C LEU A 434 -22.00 -7.35 -9.49
N LYS A 435 -21.71 -6.33 -10.32
CA LYS A 435 -22.68 -5.65 -11.22
C LYS A 435 -23.91 -5.08 -10.48
N ALA A 436 -23.75 -4.81 -9.19
CA ALA A 436 -24.73 -4.21 -8.29
C ALA A 436 -23.97 -3.33 -7.29
N THR A 437 -24.67 -2.46 -6.56
CA THR A 437 -24.07 -1.61 -5.53
C THR A 437 -24.01 -2.39 -4.21
N PRO A 438 -22.82 -2.78 -3.71
CA PRO A 438 -22.72 -3.42 -2.39
C PRO A 438 -22.86 -2.37 -1.29
N HIS A 439 -23.76 -2.63 -0.33
CA HIS A 439 -24.00 -1.74 0.81
C HIS A 439 -23.34 -2.25 2.07
N PHE A 440 -23.53 -3.54 2.39
CA PHE A 440 -23.02 -4.16 3.60
C PHE A 440 -22.34 -5.49 3.30
N VAL A 441 -21.27 -5.76 4.04
CA VAL A 441 -20.56 -7.04 4.03
C VAL A 441 -20.34 -7.52 5.47
N GLY A 442 -20.73 -8.76 5.73
CA GLY A 442 -20.51 -9.44 7.00
C GLY A 442 -19.77 -10.75 6.78
N TYR A 443 -19.02 -11.21 7.77
CA TYR A 443 -18.38 -12.53 7.72
C TYR A 443 -19.02 -13.45 8.76
N HIS A 444 -19.63 -14.54 8.29
CA HIS A 444 -20.21 -15.57 9.12
C HIS A 444 -19.11 -16.56 9.53
N MET A 445 -18.68 -16.52 10.78
CA MET A 445 -17.52 -17.28 11.27
C MET A 445 -17.81 -18.78 11.34
N GLU A 446 -19.03 -19.16 11.74
CA GLU A 446 -19.41 -20.57 11.90
C GLU A 446 -19.37 -21.32 10.56
N SER A 447 -19.93 -20.73 9.50
CA SER A 447 -19.96 -21.32 8.16
C SER A 447 -18.79 -20.89 7.27
N LYS A 448 -17.98 -19.91 7.70
CA LYS A 448 -16.88 -19.30 6.95
C LYS A 448 -17.32 -18.77 5.58
N VAL A 449 -18.44 -18.05 5.52
CA VAL A 449 -18.95 -17.43 4.29
C VAL A 449 -19.09 -15.93 4.47
N HIS A 450 -18.98 -15.18 3.37
CA HIS A 450 -19.32 -13.76 3.39
C HIS A 450 -20.81 -13.59 3.08
N VAL A 451 -21.42 -12.64 3.76
CA VAL A 451 -22.81 -12.24 3.61
C VAL A 451 -22.80 -10.85 3.02
N ILE A 452 -23.46 -10.66 1.88
CA ILE A 452 -23.51 -9.37 1.20
C ILE A 452 -24.94 -8.92 1.02
N ILE A 453 -25.16 -7.63 1.26
CA ILE A 453 -26.35 -6.93 0.81
C ILE A 453 -25.94 -6.00 -0.32
N ALA A 454 -26.64 -6.11 -1.44
CA ALA A 454 -26.44 -5.26 -2.59
C ALA A 454 -27.78 -4.80 -3.16
N SER A 455 -27.77 -3.71 -3.92
CA SER A 455 -28.95 -3.20 -4.61
C SER A 455 -28.75 -3.05 -6.11
N THR A 456 -29.85 -3.16 -6.84
CA THR A 456 -29.93 -2.87 -8.27
C THR A 456 -31.00 -1.82 -8.55
N PRO A 457 -30.72 -0.80 -9.37
CA PRO A 457 -31.72 0.20 -9.72
C PRO A 457 -32.80 -0.44 -10.62
N GLN A 458 -34.06 -0.20 -10.28
CA GLN A 458 -35.22 -0.60 -11.07
C GLN A 458 -36.15 0.61 -11.30
N PRO A 459 -36.81 0.71 -12.46
CA PRO A 459 -37.75 1.78 -12.73
C PRO A 459 -38.99 1.65 -11.84
N VAL A 460 -39.35 2.74 -11.16
CA VAL A 460 -40.56 2.82 -10.34
C VAL A 460 -41.77 3.03 -11.23
N THR A 461 -42.60 2.00 -11.35
CA THR A 461 -43.87 2.06 -12.08
C THR A 461 -45.07 2.18 -11.15
N VAL A 462 -44.87 2.00 -9.84
CA VAL A 462 -45.93 1.97 -8.84
C VAL A 462 -45.52 2.90 -7.71
N ILE A 463 -46.41 3.82 -7.34
CA ILE A 463 -46.21 4.79 -6.27
C ILE A 463 -47.35 4.62 -5.26
N PRO A 464 -47.10 4.74 -3.95
CA PRO A 464 -48.17 4.76 -2.96
C PRO A 464 -49.19 5.88 -3.23
N ASP A 465 -50.48 5.57 -3.13
CA ASP A 465 -51.56 6.55 -3.20
C ASP A 465 -51.85 7.12 -1.81
N PRO A 466 -51.50 8.39 -1.52
CA PRO A 466 -51.74 9.00 -0.22
C PRO A 466 -53.23 9.18 0.10
N ASN A 467 -54.13 9.09 -0.90
CA ASN A 467 -55.58 9.24 -0.73
C ASN A 467 -56.34 7.90 -0.75
N GLY A 468 -55.62 6.78 -0.83
CA GLY A 468 -56.24 5.45 -0.90
C GLY A 468 -57.03 5.08 0.35
N GLU A 469 -58.02 4.19 0.20
CA GLU A 469 -58.84 3.70 1.32
C GLU A 469 -58.01 2.86 2.33
N THR A 470 -56.83 2.38 1.94
CA THR A 470 -55.89 1.62 2.77
C THR A 470 -54.48 2.22 2.68
N GLU A 471 -53.70 2.15 3.77
CA GLU A 471 -52.30 2.64 3.83
C GLU A 471 -51.37 2.00 2.77
N ASP A 472 -51.75 0.85 2.21
CA ASP A 472 -51.01 0.13 1.17
C ASP A 472 -51.57 0.34 -0.26
N ALA A 473 -52.42 1.34 -0.47
CA ALA A 473 -52.94 1.64 -1.79
C ALA A 473 -51.79 2.09 -2.72
N LEU A 474 -51.74 1.51 -3.92
CA LEU A 474 -50.67 1.72 -4.89
C LEU A 474 -51.27 2.23 -6.21
N GLU A 475 -50.79 3.37 -6.69
CA GLU A 475 -51.10 3.95 -8.01
C GLU A 475 -50.03 3.53 -9.02
N THR A 476 -50.46 2.92 -10.13
CA THR A 476 -49.57 2.65 -11.26
C THR A 476 -49.39 3.91 -12.10
N VAL A 477 -48.15 4.37 -12.25
CA VAL A 477 -47.82 5.56 -13.04
C VAL A 477 -47.78 5.18 -14.52
N GLU A 478 -48.93 5.28 -15.19
CA GLU A 478 -48.99 5.10 -16.65
C GLU A 478 -48.56 6.39 -17.36
N ARG A 479 -47.48 6.32 -18.14
CA ARG A 479 -46.92 7.45 -18.90
C ARG A 479 -46.49 7.01 -20.31
N ASP A 480 -46.38 7.98 -21.22
CA ASP A 480 -45.91 7.76 -22.60
C ASP A 480 -44.50 7.13 -22.63
N GLY A 481 -44.15 6.43 -23.71
CA GLY A 481 -42.86 5.74 -23.86
C GLY A 481 -41.63 6.67 -23.86
N ARG A 482 -41.83 7.99 -23.95
CA ARG A 482 -40.79 9.02 -23.79
C ARG A 482 -40.54 9.42 -22.33
N PHE A 483 -41.38 8.97 -21.41
CA PHE A 483 -41.26 9.28 -20.00
C PHE A 483 -40.15 8.46 -19.35
N VAL A 484 -39.26 9.15 -18.63
CA VAL A 484 -38.16 8.51 -17.90
C VAL A 484 -38.64 8.27 -16.47
N TYR A 485 -38.82 7.00 -16.11
CA TYR A 485 -39.18 6.61 -14.76
C TYR A 485 -38.04 6.88 -13.77
N SER A 486 -38.42 7.33 -12.57
CA SER A 486 -37.50 7.39 -11.43
C SER A 486 -36.93 6.00 -11.16
N GLN A 487 -35.69 5.93 -10.69
CA GLN A 487 -35.03 4.68 -10.35
C GLN A 487 -35.07 4.50 -8.84
N GLU A 488 -35.49 3.33 -8.38
CA GLU A 488 -35.46 2.92 -6.98
C GLU A 488 -34.58 1.69 -6.83
N GLU A 489 -33.95 1.57 -5.67
CA GLU A 489 -33.02 0.50 -5.39
C GLU A 489 -33.75 -0.72 -4.84
N THR A 490 -33.71 -1.84 -5.56
CA THR A 490 -34.18 -3.13 -5.03
C THR A 490 -33.03 -3.89 -4.38
N TYR A 491 -33.17 -4.16 -3.09
CA TYR A 491 -32.14 -4.80 -2.28
C TYR A 491 -32.23 -6.33 -2.33
N TYR A 492 -31.09 -7.00 -2.19
CA TYR A 492 -31.05 -8.44 -2.01
C TYR A 492 -29.90 -8.86 -1.10
N LEU A 493 -30.11 -9.96 -0.39
CA LEU A 493 -29.14 -10.63 0.47
C LEU A 493 -28.57 -11.85 -0.28
N GLN A 494 -27.26 -12.02 -0.26
CA GLN A 494 -26.59 -13.13 -0.96
C GLN A 494 -25.35 -13.62 -0.22
N LEU A 495 -25.06 -14.93 -0.31
CA LEU A 495 -23.84 -15.52 0.24
C LEU A 495 -22.73 -15.59 -0.81
N LEU A 496 -21.50 -15.31 -0.39
CA LEU A 496 -20.27 -15.45 -1.17
C LEU A 496 -19.30 -16.45 -0.52
N SER A 497 -18.69 -17.31 -1.35
CA SER A 497 -17.61 -18.19 -0.91
C SER A 497 -16.29 -17.42 -0.75
N PRO A 498 -15.56 -17.55 0.37
CA PRO A 498 -14.27 -16.88 0.54
C PRO A 498 -13.15 -17.50 -0.32
N THR A 499 -13.33 -18.74 -0.80
CA THR A 499 -12.31 -19.45 -1.56
C THR A 499 -12.40 -19.10 -3.05
N SER A 500 -13.59 -19.24 -3.64
CA SER A 500 -13.80 -18.93 -5.06
C SER A 500 -14.16 -17.47 -5.30
N TRP A 501 -14.68 -16.75 -4.31
CA TRP A 501 -15.29 -15.41 -4.45
C TRP A 501 -16.47 -15.39 -5.43
N GLU A 502 -17.13 -16.53 -5.57
CA GLU A 502 -18.35 -16.68 -6.36
C GLU A 502 -19.58 -16.67 -5.46
N THR A 503 -20.70 -16.29 -6.05
CA THR A 503 -22.00 -16.33 -5.41
C THR A 503 -22.45 -17.77 -5.20
N ILE A 504 -22.96 -18.06 -4.00
CA ILE A 504 -23.48 -19.39 -3.70
C ILE A 504 -24.84 -19.53 -4.40
N PRO A 505 -25.04 -20.57 -5.23
CA PRO A 505 -26.33 -20.79 -5.90
C PRO A 505 -27.47 -20.96 -4.90
N HIS A 506 -28.67 -20.50 -5.26
CA HIS A 506 -29.88 -20.60 -4.43
C HIS A 506 -29.78 -19.95 -3.03
N SER A 507 -28.81 -19.05 -2.83
CA SER A 507 -28.65 -18.27 -1.60
C SER A 507 -29.12 -16.82 -1.72
N LYS A 508 -29.70 -16.42 -2.86
CA LYS A 508 -30.21 -15.07 -3.06
C LYS A 508 -31.59 -14.95 -2.42
N TYR A 509 -31.77 -13.97 -1.54
CA TYR A 509 -33.05 -13.56 -0.99
C TYR A 509 -33.31 -12.12 -1.44
N GLU A 510 -34.33 -11.92 -2.25
CA GLU A 510 -34.73 -10.60 -2.73
C GLU A 510 -35.64 -9.94 -1.69
N MET A 511 -35.35 -8.68 -1.37
CA MET A 511 -36.17 -7.90 -0.46
C MET A 511 -37.43 -7.42 -1.20
N GLU A 512 -38.47 -7.09 -0.43
CA GLU A 512 -39.68 -6.49 -0.98
C GLU A 512 -39.38 -5.12 -1.62
N ALA A 513 -40.18 -4.75 -2.64
CA ALA A 513 -40.10 -3.43 -3.26
C ALA A 513 -40.37 -2.33 -2.22
N HIS A 514 -39.77 -1.15 -2.42
CA HIS A 514 -39.83 -0.01 -1.50
C HIS A 514 -39.21 -0.22 -0.10
N TYR A 515 -38.69 -1.40 0.21
CA TYR A 515 -37.95 -1.64 1.45
C TYR A 515 -36.44 -1.49 1.22
N HIS A 516 -35.89 -0.42 1.79
CA HIS A 516 -34.46 -0.17 1.79
C HIS A 516 -33.80 -0.83 3.01
N VAL A 517 -32.65 -1.48 2.79
CA VAL A 517 -31.86 -2.00 3.90
C VAL A 517 -31.03 -0.88 4.51
N THR A 518 -31.19 -0.67 5.81
CA THR A 518 -30.55 0.42 6.55
C THR A 518 -29.30 -0.02 7.30
N ASP A 519 -29.31 -1.24 7.83
CA ASP A 519 -28.18 -1.83 8.54
C ASP A 519 -28.24 -3.37 8.44
N MET A 520 -27.06 -3.99 8.44
CA MET A 520 -26.91 -5.45 8.51
C MET A 520 -25.69 -5.82 9.32
N LYS A 521 -25.90 -6.75 10.25
CA LYS A 521 -24.81 -7.32 11.06
C LYS A 521 -24.96 -8.82 11.22
N VAL A 522 -23.82 -9.49 11.22
CA VAL A 522 -23.71 -10.88 11.68
C VAL A 522 -23.53 -10.86 13.19
N MET A 523 -24.54 -11.32 13.92
CA MET A 523 -24.62 -11.20 15.37
C MET A 523 -24.55 -12.55 16.08
N ARG A 524 -23.77 -12.62 17.17
CA ARG A 524 -23.73 -13.76 18.08
C ARG A 524 -24.78 -13.64 19.17
N LEU A 525 -25.95 -14.24 18.95
CA LEU A 525 -27.10 -14.17 19.86
C LEU A 525 -27.13 -15.33 20.84
N ARG A 526 -27.84 -15.16 21.97
CA ARG A 526 -28.06 -16.26 22.94
C ARG A 526 -28.91 -17.35 22.30
N SER A 527 -28.45 -18.59 22.37
CA SER A 527 -29.17 -19.76 21.86
C SER A 527 -28.95 -20.95 22.77
N GLN A 528 -29.98 -21.77 22.96
CA GLN A 528 -29.89 -23.03 23.71
C GLN A 528 -29.40 -24.20 22.86
N GLU A 529 -29.26 -24.00 21.53
CA GLU A 529 -28.86 -25.05 20.59
C GLU A 529 -27.37 -25.38 20.66
N THR A 530 -26.54 -24.43 21.09
CA THR A 530 -25.08 -24.57 21.13
C THR A 530 -24.57 -24.70 22.56
N LEU A 531 -23.52 -25.48 22.76
CA LEU A 531 -22.87 -25.64 24.07
C LEU A 531 -22.27 -24.33 24.61
N SER A 532 -21.90 -23.40 23.73
CA SER A 532 -21.44 -22.05 24.09
C SER A 532 -22.56 -21.15 24.62
N GLY A 533 -23.83 -21.56 24.45
CA GLY A 533 -25.01 -20.75 24.74
C GLY A 533 -25.21 -19.60 23.74
N ARG A 534 -24.47 -19.58 22.62
CA ARG A 534 -24.56 -18.54 21.58
C ARG A 534 -24.40 -19.10 20.17
N LYS A 535 -25.15 -18.55 19.22
CA LYS A 535 -25.13 -18.91 17.80
C LYS A 535 -25.12 -17.65 16.94
N GLU A 536 -24.49 -17.72 15.77
CA GLU A 536 -24.48 -16.63 14.78
C GLU A 536 -25.76 -16.58 13.96
N TYR A 537 -26.29 -15.38 13.80
CA TYR A 537 -27.44 -15.07 12.94
C TYR A 537 -27.14 -13.82 12.14
N ILE A 538 -27.73 -13.73 10.94
CA ILE A 538 -27.69 -12.53 10.12
C ILE A 538 -28.93 -11.72 10.44
N VAL A 539 -28.77 -10.52 10.97
CA VAL A 539 -29.89 -9.61 11.30
C VAL A 539 -29.86 -8.44 10.32
N VAL A 540 -30.99 -8.16 9.70
CA VAL A 540 -31.16 -7.09 8.71
C VAL A 540 -32.29 -6.18 9.18
N GLY A 541 -32.02 -4.88 9.18
CA GLY A 541 -32.99 -3.83 9.47
C GLY A 541 -33.38 -3.15 8.18
N THR A 542 -34.67 -2.90 8.00
CA THR A 542 -35.19 -2.22 6.82
C THR A 542 -36.07 -1.04 7.19
N MET A 543 -36.22 -0.13 6.23
CA MET A 543 -37.20 0.95 6.24
C MET A 543 -38.00 0.94 4.94
N ALA A 544 -39.30 1.20 5.03
CA ALA A 544 -40.15 1.42 3.88
C ALA A 544 -40.04 2.88 3.43
N THR A 545 -39.62 3.11 2.18
CA THR A 545 -39.42 4.44 1.61
C THR A 545 -40.54 4.81 0.66
N PHE A 546 -41.62 5.36 1.21
CA PHE A 546 -42.83 5.72 0.48
C PHE A 546 -42.99 7.25 0.26
N GLY A 547 -41.87 7.99 0.24
CA GLY A 547 -41.86 9.44 0.23
C GLY A 547 -42.06 10.07 1.62
N GLU A 548 -42.21 11.40 1.68
CA GLU A 548 -42.34 12.16 2.94
C GLU A 548 -43.78 12.17 3.48
N GLU A 549 -44.78 11.97 2.61
CA GLU A 549 -46.19 12.08 2.97
C GLU A 549 -46.69 10.89 3.82
N LEU A 550 -46.08 9.72 3.64
CA LEU A 550 -46.44 8.50 4.33
C LEU A 550 -45.49 8.21 5.49
N SER A 551 -46.04 7.65 6.57
CA SER A 551 -45.24 7.25 7.71
C SER A 551 -44.35 6.06 7.34
N ALA A 552 -43.04 6.22 7.47
CA ALA A 552 -42.10 5.13 7.26
C ALA A 552 -42.29 4.04 8.32
N LYS A 553 -42.52 2.80 7.87
CA LYS A 553 -42.49 1.59 8.71
C LYS A 553 -41.14 0.87 8.49
N GLY A 554 -40.83 -0.14 9.28
CA GLY A 554 -39.60 -0.92 9.11
C GLY A 554 -39.82 -2.40 9.31
N LYS A 555 -38.92 -3.26 8.83
CA LYS A 555 -38.94 -4.70 9.14
C LYS A 555 -37.64 -5.12 9.79
N VAL A 556 -37.73 -6.13 10.67
CA VAL A 556 -36.56 -6.85 11.18
C VAL A 556 -36.59 -8.24 10.56
N LEU A 557 -35.51 -8.59 9.88
CA LEU A 557 -35.32 -9.91 9.27
C LEU A 557 -34.17 -10.64 9.97
N ILE A 558 -34.36 -11.90 10.32
CA ILE A 558 -33.30 -12.73 10.93
C ILE A 558 -33.14 -14.01 10.10
N PHE A 559 -31.91 -14.23 9.61
CA PHE A 559 -31.56 -15.39 8.83
C PHE A 559 -30.53 -16.27 9.55
N ASP A 560 -30.63 -17.57 9.30
CA ASP A 560 -29.65 -18.59 9.68
C ASP A 560 -29.03 -19.21 8.42
N VAL A 561 -27.76 -19.59 8.51
CA VAL A 561 -27.02 -20.24 7.43
C VAL A 561 -27.06 -21.75 7.67
N SER A 562 -28.04 -22.39 7.06
CA SER A 562 -28.20 -23.85 7.14
C SER A 562 -27.24 -24.57 6.19
N VAL A 563 -26.75 -25.74 6.62
CA VAL A 563 -25.95 -26.64 5.79
C VAL A 563 -26.86 -27.76 5.26
N VAL A 564 -26.87 -27.92 3.94
CA VAL A 564 -27.67 -28.86 3.15
C VAL A 564 -26.71 -29.72 2.32
N ILE A 565 -27.18 -30.87 1.85
CA ILE A 565 -26.41 -31.72 0.95
C ILE A 565 -26.08 -30.92 -0.33
N PRO A 566 -24.80 -30.79 -0.71
CA PRO A 566 -24.42 -30.07 -1.92
C PRO A 566 -24.90 -30.80 -3.17
N GLU A 567 -25.25 -30.03 -4.19
CA GLU A 567 -25.52 -30.54 -5.53
C GLU A 567 -24.27 -31.23 -6.11
N PRO A 568 -24.43 -32.33 -6.87
CA PRO A 568 -23.33 -33.00 -7.53
C PRO A 568 -22.51 -32.03 -8.39
N GLY A 569 -21.20 -31.94 -8.14
CA GLY A 569 -20.28 -31.06 -8.87
C GLY A 569 -20.20 -29.61 -8.36
N LYS A 570 -21.00 -29.20 -7.36
CA LYS A 570 -20.95 -27.85 -6.77
C LYS A 570 -20.82 -27.90 -5.24
N PRO A 571 -19.61 -28.01 -4.68
CA PRO A 571 -19.42 -28.17 -3.23
C PRO A 571 -19.96 -26.99 -2.40
N PHE A 572 -19.92 -25.77 -2.93
CA PHE A 572 -20.38 -24.58 -2.21
C PHE A 572 -21.91 -24.44 -2.13
N SER A 573 -22.67 -25.22 -2.90
CA SER A 573 -24.14 -25.24 -2.84
C SER A 573 -24.71 -25.83 -1.55
N GLN A 574 -23.84 -26.27 -0.64
CA GLN A 574 -24.23 -26.76 0.68
C GLN A 574 -24.86 -25.69 1.57
N TYR A 575 -24.58 -24.39 1.36
CA TYR A 575 -25.09 -23.35 2.24
C TYR A 575 -26.39 -22.75 1.71
N ARG A 576 -27.43 -22.68 2.55
CA ARG A 576 -28.70 -22.03 2.24
C ARG A 576 -29.13 -21.06 3.33
N LEU A 577 -29.64 -19.90 2.91
CA LEU A 577 -30.27 -18.94 3.79
C LEU A 577 -31.65 -19.43 4.20
N LYS A 578 -31.89 -19.50 5.51
CA LYS A 578 -33.20 -19.78 6.09
C LYS A 578 -33.69 -18.54 6.81
N ASN A 579 -34.79 -17.96 6.33
CA ASN A 579 -35.48 -16.88 7.03
C ASN A 579 -36.18 -17.48 8.28
N LEU A 580 -35.82 -16.99 9.46
CA LEU A 580 -36.37 -17.42 10.75
C LEU A 580 -37.37 -16.43 11.32
N TYR A 581 -37.15 -15.14 11.09
CA TYR A 581 -37.99 -14.06 11.60
C TYR A 581 -38.16 -13.00 10.53
N ASP A 582 -39.42 -12.66 10.26
CA ASP A 582 -39.83 -11.65 9.30
C ASP A 582 -41.09 -10.99 9.85
N GLN A 583 -40.91 -9.83 10.48
CA GLN A 583 -42.00 -9.08 11.07
C GLN A 583 -41.80 -7.58 10.90
N GLU A 584 -42.90 -6.91 10.60
CA GLU A 584 -42.99 -5.46 10.49
C GLU A 584 -43.03 -4.81 11.87
N GLN A 585 -42.38 -3.65 11.94
CA GLN A 585 -42.24 -2.81 13.11
C GLN A 585 -42.92 -1.49 12.83
N LYS A 586 -43.45 -0.89 13.90
CA LYS A 586 -44.20 0.37 13.82
C LYS A 586 -43.39 1.55 13.28
N TRP A 587 -42.07 1.49 13.37
CA TRP A 587 -41.13 2.56 13.02
C TRP A 587 -39.99 1.99 12.18
N PRO A 588 -39.30 2.82 11.39
CA PRO A 588 -38.18 2.36 10.58
C PRO A 588 -37.07 1.84 11.49
N VAL A 589 -36.46 0.72 11.10
CA VAL A 589 -35.30 0.17 11.80
C VAL A 589 -34.07 0.82 11.21
N THR A 590 -33.31 1.58 11.99
CA THR A 590 -32.27 2.48 11.46
C THR A 590 -30.86 2.09 11.87
N GLY A 591 -30.72 1.26 12.90
CA GLY A 591 -29.43 0.78 13.39
C GLY A 591 -29.59 -0.49 14.20
N LEU A 592 -28.58 -1.36 14.10
CA LEU A 592 -28.56 -2.68 14.71
C LEU A 592 -27.27 -2.90 15.50
N GLU A 593 -27.32 -3.62 16.61
CA GLU A 593 -26.10 -4.08 17.30
C GLU A 593 -26.38 -5.33 18.17
N CYS A 594 -25.35 -6.12 18.48
CA CYS A 594 -25.44 -7.21 19.44
C CYS A 594 -24.90 -6.77 20.80
N VAL A 595 -25.70 -6.86 21.86
CA VAL A 595 -25.28 -6.49 23.22
C VAL A 595 -25.49 -7.68 24.15
N ASN A 596 -24.39 -8.26 24.67
CA ASN A 596 -24.43 -9.45 25.54
C ASN A 596 -25.26 -10.63 24.99
N GLY A 597 -25.37 -10.76 23.65
CA GLY A 597 -26.15 -11.78 22.97
C GLY A 597 -27.65 -11.48 22.82
N LEU A 598 -28.06 -10.24 23.09
CA LEU A 598 -29.36 -9.67 22.77
C LEU A 598 -29.24 -8.78 21.52
N ILE A 599 -30.35 -8.57 20.82
CA ILE A 599 -30.41 -7.69 19.66
C ILE A 599 -30.80 -6.29 20.12
N LEU A 600 -30.00 -5.30 19.77
CA LEU A 600 -30.35 -3.90 19.87
C LEU A 600 -30.87 -3.43 18.51
N THR A 601 -32.02 -2.76 18.51
CA THR A 601 -32.57 -2.09 17.33
C THR A 601 -32.88 -0.64 17.65
N ALA A 602 -32.34 0.30 16.88
CA ALA A 602 -32.83 1.66 16.83
C ALA A 602 -34.07 1.69 15.92
N MET A 603 -35.19 2.17 16.45
CA MET A 603 -36.48 2.25 15.78
C MET A 603 -37.07 3.65 15.99
N GLY A 604 -36.97 4.51 14.97
CA GLY A 604 -37.33 5.93 15.09
C GLY A 604 -36.60 6.62 16.24
N GLN A 605 -37.34 7.25 17.16
CA GLN A 605 -36.81 7.95 18.34
C GLN A 605 -36.69 7.05 19.58
N LYS A 606 -36.55 5.73 19.39
CA LYS A 606 -36.42 4.77 20.49
C LYS A 606 -35.38 3.71 20.17
N ILE A 607 -34.73 3.22 21.21
CA ILE A 607 -33.88 2.03 21.12
C ILE A 607 -34.55 0.92 21.90
N PHE A 608 -34.69 -0.24 21.26
CA PHE A 608 -35.22 -1.45 21.87
C PHE A 608 -34.15 -2.52 22.00
N MET A 609 -34.24 -3.29 23.07
CA MET A 609 -33.45 -4.48 23.33
C MET A 609 -34.35 -5.71 23.25
N TRP A 610 -33.99 -6.66 22.41
CA TRP A 610 -34.75 -7.86 22.15
C TRP A 610 -33.97 -9.12 22.53
N GLN A 611 -34.68 -10.06 23.12
CA GLN A 611 -34.21 -11.42 23.26
C GLN A 611 -34.84 -12.27 22.16
N PHE A 612 -34.00 -12.83 21.29
CA PHE A 612 -34.45 -13.81 20.30
C PHE A 612 -34.64 -15.17 20.99
N LYS A 613 -35.88 -15.65 21.04
CA LYS A 613 -36.27 -16.87 21.75
C LYS A 613 -36.85 -17.89 20.77
N ASP A 614 -36.53 -19.16 21.01
CA ASP A 614 -37.07 -20.32 20.28
C ASP A 614 -36.90 -20.25 18.75
N ASN A 615 -35.90 -19.47 18.29
CA ASN A 615 -35.61 -19.19 16.88
C ASN A 615 -36.81 -18.67 16.07
N LYS A 616 -37.79 -18.03 16.74
CA LYS A 616 -39.03 -17.58 16.12
C LYS A 616 -39.57 -16.26 16.65
N ASP A 617 -39.37 -15.93 17.92
CA ASP A 617 -40.00 -14.77 18.53
C ASP A 617 -38.97 -13.78 19.07
N LEU A 618 -39.26 -12.49 18.93
CA LEU A 618 -38.52 -11.40 19.56
C LEU A 618 -39.28 -10.91 20.79
N LEU A 619 -38.66 -11.07 21.96
CA LEU A 619 -39.22 -10.58 23.22
C LEU A 619 -38.55 -9.27 23.62
N ALA A 620 -39.33 -8.22 23.80
CA ALA A 620 -38.84 -6.93 24.28
C ALA A 620 -38.35 -7.07 25.73
N VAL A 621 -37.09 -6.70 25.98
CA VAL A 621 -36.45 -6.77 27.30
C VAL A 621 -36.33 -5.39 27.94
N ALA A 622 -35.92 -4.39 27.15
CA ALA A 622 -35.72 -3.02 27.61
C ALA A 622 -35.93 -2.04 26.46
N PHE A 623 -36.22 -0.79 26.78
CA PHE A 623 -36.21 0.30 25.81
C PHE A 623 -35.69 1.58 26.47
N ILE A 624 -35.27 2.54 25.66
CA ILE A 624 -34.94 3.91 26.07
C ILE A 624 -35.32 4.85 24.92
N ASP A 625 -35.74 6.06 25.26
CA ASP A 625 -35.97 7.10 24.27
C ASP A 625 -34.62 7.60 23.73
N ALA A 626 -34.55 7.77 22.42
CA ALA A 626 -33.42 8.31 21.67
C ALA A 626 -33.76 9.71 21.16
N GLU A 627 -32.80 10.34 20.50
CA GLU A 627 -32.96 11.69 19.96
C GLU A 627 -33.69 11.68 18.60
N THR A 628 -32.98 11.89 17.49
CA THR A 628 -33.63 12.17 16.20
C THR A 628 -33.57 10.96 15.28
N TYR A 629 -32.37 10.50 14.95
CA TYR A 629 -32.15 9.39 14.04
C TYR A 629 -30.82 8.72 14.37
N ILE A 630 -30.89 7.55 14.99
CA ILE A 630 -29.70 6.75 15.29
C ILE A 630 -29.42 5.84 14.11
N HIS A 631 -28.36 6.14 13.35
CA HIS A 631 -27.94 5.33 12.21
C HIS A 631 -26.82 4.35 12.55
N THR A 632 -26.09 4.57 13.66
CA THR A 632 -24.99 3.70 14.06
C THR A 632 -25.05 3.37 15.54
N ALA A 633 -24.82 2.10 15.87
CA ALA A 633 -24.66 1.62 17.21
C ALA A 633 -23.46 0.66 17.24
N GLN A 634 -22.68 0.72 18.32
CA GLN A 634 -21.56 -0.18 18.60
C GLN A 634 -21.62 -0.61 20.06
N SER A 635 -21.26 -1.86 20.36
CA SER A 635 -21.26 -2.35 21.73
C SER A 635 -19.91 -2.89 22.17
N ILE A 636 -19.63 -2.73 23.48
CA ILE A 636 -18.57 -3.43 24.16
C ILE A 636 -19.08 -3.90 25.51
N LYS A 637 -19.27 -5.23 25.65
CA LYS A 637 -19.94 -5.82 26.81
C LYS A 637 -21.34 -5.21 26.99
N GLY A 638 -21.61 -4.59 28.14
CA GLY A 638 -22.87 -3.89 28.43
C GLY A 638 -22.88 -2.41 28.02
N PHE A 639 -21.77 -1.83 27.57
CA PHE A 639 -21.74 -0.45 27.10
C PHE A 639 -22.11 -0.38 25.62
N ILE A 640 -22.90 0.63 25.27
CA ILE A 640 -23.39 0.86 23.92
C ILE A 640 -23.08 2.30 23.57
N LEU A 641 -22.43 2.52 22.44
CA LEU A 641 -22.20 3.82 21.86
C LEU A 641 -23.14 3.98 20.68
N THR A 642 -24.00 4.98 20.73
CA THR A 642 -24.90 5.33 19.62
C THR A 642 -24.44 6.63 18.98
N GLY A 643 -24.58 6.71 17.66
CA GLY A 643 -24.37 7.93 16.88
C GLY A 643 -25.68 8.38 16.27
N ASP A 644 -26.03 9.65 16.51
CA ASP A 644 -27.16 10.33 15.91
C ASP A 644 -26.70 11.21 14.74
N VAL A 645 -27.56 11.37 13.74
CA VAL A 645 -27.30 12.20 12.56
C VAL A 645 -27.16 13.69 12.91
N THR A 646 -27.73 14.15 14.02
CA THR A 646 -27.75 15.57 14.43
C THR A 646 -27.21 15.80 15.84
N ARG A 647 -27.43 14.86 16.75
CA ARG A 647 -27.15 14.98 18.20
C ARG A 647 -25.89 14.25 18.65
N SER A 648 -24.86 14.19 17.80
CA SER A 648 -23.55 13.61 18.14
C SER A 648 -23.68 12.19 18.69
N ILE A 649 -22.95 11.85 19.76
CA ILE A 649 -22.91 10.51 20.34
C ILE A 649 -23.49 10.43 21.75
N GLN A 650 -24.07 9.28 22.07
CA GLN A 650 -24.56 8.94 23.40
C GLN A 650 -23.96 7.60 23.87
N LEU A 651 -23.57 7.57 25.15
CA LEU A 651 -23.07 6.38 25.82
C LEU A 651 -24.16 5.83 26.73
N LEU A 652 -24.66 4.65 26.37
CA LEU A 652 -25.66 3.91 27.12
C LEU A 652 -25.02 2.71 27.81
N HIS A 653 -25.68 2.23 28.86
CA HIS A 653 -25.33 0.96 29.50
C HIS A 653 -26.56 0.12 29.77
N TYR A 654 -26.45 -1.14 29.36
CA TYR A 654 -27.42 -2.18 29.62
C TYR A 654 -27.09 -2.92 30.91
N ASN A 655 -27.96 -2.79 31.90
CA ASN A 655 -27.87 -3.57 33.13
C ASN A 655 -28.69 -4.86 32.98
N GLU A 656 -28.01 -6.00 32.95
CA GLU A 656 -28.64 -7.31 32.77
C GLU A 656 -29.52 -7.72 33.97
N ASP A 657 -29.11 -7.40 35.19
CA ASP A 657 -29.85 -7.76 36.41
C ASP A 657 -31.18 -7.02 36.49
N ARG A 658 -31.18 -5.74 36.12
CA ARG A 658 -32.39 -4.89 36.12
C ARG A 658 -33.17 -4.95 34.82
N ARG A 659 -32.62 -5.55 33.77
CA ARG A 659 -33.15 -5.54 32.41
C ARG A 659 -33.53 -4.11 31.96
N SER A 660 -32.66 -3.15 32.22
CA SER A 660 -32.90 -1.73 31.93
C SER A 660 -31.75 -1.11 31.15
N LEU A 661 -32.08 -0.26 30.19
CA LEU A 661 -31.13 0.63 29.52
C LEU A 661 -31.05 1.96 30.28
N SER A 662 -29.84 2.51 30.39
CA SER A 662 -29.60 3.79 31.05
C SER A 662 -28.60 4.63 30.25
N LEU A 663 -28.88 5.93 30.12
CA LEU A 663 -27.94 6.90 29.57
C LEU A 663 -26.87 7.22 30.63
N ILE A 664 -25.60 7.02 30.28
CA ILE A 664 -24.47 7.34 31.16
C ILE A 664 -23.98 8.77 30.89
N SER A 665 -23.75 9.07 29.62
CA SER A 665 -23.09 10.31 29.20
C SER A 665 -23.41 10.60 27.74
N GLN A 666 -23.33 11.87 27.34
CA GLN A 666 -23.56 12.30 25.96
C GLN A 666 -22.66 13.48 25.58
N ASP A 667 -22.48 13.72 24.30
CA ASP A 667 -21.91 14.98 23.83
C ASP A 667 -23.03 16.02 23.68
N PRO A 668 -22.97 17.17 24.39
CA PRO A 668 -24.00 18.19 24.28
C PRO A 668 -23.97 18.95 22.95
N ASN A 669 -22.88 18.84 22.19
CA ASN A 669 -22.71 19.60 20.95
C ASN A 669 -23.33 18.86 19.77
N PRO A 670 -24.04 19.56 18.87
CA PRO A 670 -24.53 18.94 17.66
C PRO A 670 -23.35 18.60 16.73
N MET A 671 -23.36 17.38 16.22
CA MET A 671 -22.36 16.87 15.29
C MET A 671 -23.04 15.81 14.41
N GLU A 672 -22.83 15.92 13.11
CA GLU A 672 -23.33 14.94 12.14
C GLU A 672 -22.40 13.74 12.10
N VAL A 673 -22.76 12.69 12.83
CA VAL A 673 -21.94 11.49 12.95
C VAL A 673 -22.03 10.67 11.67
N PHE A 674 -20.89 10.22 11.15
CA PHE A 674 -20.82 9.25 10.05
C PHE A 674 -20.67 7.83 10.60
N SER A 675 -19.67 7.59 11.45
CA SER A 675 -19.39 6.27 12.00
C SER A 675 -18.80 6.40 13.40
N THR A 676 -19.00 5.36 14.22
CA THR A 676 -18.50 5.33 15.60
C THR A 676 -17.77 4.03 15.87
N THR A 677 -16.82 4.06 16.81
CA THR A 677 -16.20 2.84 17.34
C THR A 677 -15.55 3.08 18.70
N PHE A 678 -15.16 2.00 19.37
CA PHE A 678 -14.37 2.05 20.58
C PHE A 678 -12.87 1.99 20.25
N MET A 679 -12.05 2.84 20.85
CA MET A 679 -10.60 2.73 20.85
C MET A 679 -10.13 2.09 22.17
N ILE A 680 -9.40 0.98 22.10
CA ILE A 680 -9.00 0.21 23.28
C ILE A 680 -7.49 0.35 23.51
N ASP A 681 -7.13 0.98 24.64
CA ASP A 681 -5.74 1.14 25.09
C ASP A 681 -5.53 0.49 26.46
N GLY A 682 -5.34 -0.83 26.46
CA GLY A 682 -5.08 -1.60 27.68
C GLY A 682 -6.26 -1.58 28.66
N LYS A 683 -6.24 -0.63 29.59
CA LYS A 683 -7.32 -0.37 30.58
C LYS A 683 -8.17 0.86 30.23
N ALA A 684 -7.67 1.74 29.36
CA ALA A 684 -8.39 2.92 28.92
C ALA A 684 -9.29 2.60 27.73
N LEU A 685 -10.45 3.25 27.70
CA LEU A 685 -11.44 3.14 26.64
C LEU A 685 -11.73 4.54 26.10
N GLY A 686 -11.57 4.72 24.79
CA GLY A 686 -11.96 5.92 24.07
C GLY A 686 -13.11 5.64 23.12
N PHE A 687 -13.82 6.70 22.73
CA PHE A 687 -14.90 6.66 21.75
C PHE A 687 -14.45 7.46 20.54
N LEU A 688 -14.26 6.80 19.42
CA LEU A 688 -13.92 7.43 18.15
C LEU A 688 -15.17 7.71 17.36
N VAL A 689 -15.21 8.90 16.77
CA VAL A 689 -16.33 9.37 15.97
C VAL A 689 -15.79 10.04 14.71
N SER A 690 -16.31 9.66 13.55
CA SER A 690 -16.13 10.42 12.31
C SER A 690 -17.33 11.33 12.06
N ASP A 691 -17.08 12.50 11.47
CA ASP A 691 -18.10 13.49 11.17
C ASP A 691 -18.20 13.82 9.66
N SER A 692 -19.23 14.59 9.30
CA SER A 692 -19.48 15.07 7.93
C SER A 692 -18.45 16.10 7.43
N ASP A 693 -17.73 16.75 8.36
CA ASP A 693 -16.64 17.69 8.08
C ASP A 693 -15.27 16.99 7.94
N ARG A 694 -15.26 15.64 7.85
CA ARG A 694 -14.08 14.79 7.58
C ARG A 694 -13.05 14.79 8.71
N ASN A 695 -13.49 15.02 9.93
CA ASN A 695 -12.69 14.87 11.13
C ASN A 695 -12.91 13.51 11.78
N ILE A 696 -11.92 13.11 12.58
CA ILE A 696 -12.07 12.08 13.59
C ILE A 696 -11.86 12.73 14.95
N THR A 697 -12.82 12.51 15.84
CA THR A 697 -12.80 13.00 17.22
C THR A 697 -12.73 11.84 18.19
N LEU A 698 -11.85 11.94 19.19
CA LEU A 698 -11.71 11.01 20.29
C LEU A 698 -12.36 11.59 21.54
N PHE A 699 -13.40 10.94 22.05
CA PHE A 699 -14.03 11.23 23.34
C PHE A 699 -13.62 10.21 24.41
N GLN A 700 -13.68 10.62 25.67
CA GLN A 700 -13.55 9.74 26.82
C GLN A 700 -14.58 10.10 27.89
N TYR A 701 -14.96 9.08 28.67
CA TYR A 701 -15.78 9.26 29.86
C TYR A 701 -14.88 9.50 31.07
N GLN A 702 -14.84 10.76 31.55
CA GLN A 702 -14.01 11.18 32.68
C GLN A 702 -14.83 11.98 33.70
N PRO A 703 -15.55 11.33 34.63
CA PRO A 703 -16.41 12.01 35.62
C PRO A 703 -15.66 12.97 36.54
N GLU A 704 -14.38 12.67 36.80
CA GLU A 704 -13.48 13.49 37.62
C GLU A 704 -13.11 14.82 36.94
N ASN A 705 -13.23 14.89 35.61
CA ASN A 705 -12.91 16.08 34.85
C ASN A 705 -14.05 17.10 34.99
N PRO A 706 -13.80 18.35 35.43
CA PRO A 706 -14.83 19.38 35.55
C PRO A 706 -15.60 19.64 34.24
N ALA A 707 -14.95 19.49 33.08
CA ALA A 707 -15.59 19.65 31.77
C ALA A 707 -16.72 18.63 31.52
N SER A 708 -16.69 17.48 32.20
CA SER A 708 -17.72 16.44 32.09
C SER A 708 -19.01 16.77 32.83
N SER A 709 -19.06 17.85 33.62
CA SER A 709 -20.20 18.18 34.50
C SER A 709 -20.61 17.00 35.41
N GLY A 710 -19.63 16.37 36.07
CA GLY A 710 -19.86 15.21 36.94
C GLY A 710 -20.13 13.90 36.19
N GLY A 711 -19.66 13.78 34.94
CA GLY A 711 -19.83 12.62 34.08
C GLY A 711 -21.02 12.68 33.11
N ALA A 712 -21.89 13.69 33.22
CA ALA A 712 -23.03 13.84 32.31
C ALA A 712 -22.59 14.07 30.84
N ASN A 713 -21.47 14.78 30.65
CA ASN A 713 -20.94 15.11 29.34
C ASN A 713 -19.66 14.34 29.02
N LEU A 714 -19.57 13.85 27.78
CA LEU A 714 -18.35 13.25 27.26
C LEU A 714 -17.27 14.33 27.04
N VAL A 715 -16.02 13.99 27.37
CA VAL A 715 -14.90 14.91 27.21
C VAL A 715 -14.18 14.58 25.92
N ARG A 716 -14.03 15.58 25.03
CA ARG A 716 -13.18 15.46 23.85
C ARG A 716 -11.71 15.47 24.28
N CYS A 717 -10.98 14.41 23.97
CA CYS A 717 -9.57 14.24 24.32
C CYS A 717 -8.62 14.41 23.13
N GLY A 718 -9.11 14.26 21.91
CA GLY A 718 -8.33 14.59 20.73
C GLY A 718 -9.13 14.70 19.44
N ASP A 719 -8.53 15.34 18.44
CA ASP A 719 -9.13 15.59 17.14
C ASP A 719 -8.07 15.60 16.04
N ILE A 720 -8.47 15.15 14.85
CA ILE A 720 -7.69 15.24 13.62
C ILE A 720 -8.61 15.37 12.40
N HIS A 721 -8.24 16.25 11.47
CA HIS A 721 -8.87 16.28 10.16
C HIS A 721 -8.21 15.28 9.21
N VAL A 722 -8.97 14.31 8.71
CA VAL A 722 -8.48 13.23 7.84
C VAL A 722 -8.40 13.70 6.39
N GLY A 723 -9.36 14.51 5.96
CA GLY A 723 -9.51 14.99 4.57
C GLY A 723 -10.50 14.21 3.71
N SER A 724 -11.02 13.09 4.24
CA SER A 724 -12.01 12.24 3.58
C SER A 724 -13.05 11.75 4.59
N LEU A 725 -14.25 11.42 4.11
CA LEU A 725 -15.32 10.87 4.94
C LEU A 725 -14.99 9.42 5.33
N VAL A 726 -15.16 9.09 6.61
CA VAL A 726 -14.85 7.77 7.16
C VAL A 726 -16.14 7.08 7.55
N ASN A 727 -16.46 5.97 6.89
CA ASN A 727 -17.74 5.27 7.07
C ASN A 727 -17.62 3.98 7.90
N VAL A 728 -16.46 3.33 7.90
CA VAL A 728 -16.25 2.06 8.59
C VAL A 728 -15.00 2.10 9.45
N PHE A 729 -15.11 1.54 10.66
CA PHE A 729 -14.02 1.28 11.57
C PHE A 729 -13.89 -0.21 11.83
N LEU A 730 -12.66 -0.69 11.99
CA LEU A 730 -12.35 -2.08 12.32
C LEU A 730 -11.24 -2.13 13.37
N ASN A 731 -11.53 -2.71 14.52
CA ASN A 731 -10.55 -2.89 15.59
C ASN A 731 -9.83 -4.22 15.47
N ILE A 732 -8.51 -4.17 15.49
CA ILE A 732 -7.63 -5.34 15.41
C ILE A 732 -6.67 -5.32 16.59
N ARG A 733 -6.47 -6.47 17.22
CA ARG A 733 -5.50 -6.58 18.30
C ARG A 733 -4.08 -6.42 17.75
N CYS A 734 -3.35 -5.46 18.31
CA CYS A 734 -1.95 -5.17 18.01
C CYS A 734 -1.07 -6.43 18.05
N LYS A 735 -0.13 -6.58 17.10
CA LYS A 735 0.90 -7.61 17.18
C LYS A 735 1.78 -7.38 18.41
N THR A 736 2.02 -8.42 19.19
CA THR A 736 2.91 -8.30 20.36
C THR A 736 4.36 -8.21 19.92
N SER A 737 5.11 -7.28 20.52
CA SER A 737 6.52 -7.02 20.21
C SER A 737 7.45 -8.20 20.54
N ALA A 738 6.97 -9.18 21.32
CA ALA A 738 7.65 -10.43 21.62
C ALA A 738 7.74 -11.30 20.35
N GLY A 739 8.96 -11.61 19.93
CA GLY A 739 9.22 -12.44 18.75
C GLY A 739 8.58 -13.83 18.80
N LEU A 740 8.79 -14.60 17.73
CA LEU A 740 8.24 -15.94 17.56
C LEU A 740 8.64 -16.95 18.67
N GLY A 741 9.52 -16.62 19.62
CA GLY A 741 9.99 -17.51 20.70
C GLY A 741 9.44 -17.29 22.12
N ALA A 742 8.54 -16.33 22.38
CA ALA A 742 8.01 -16.15 23.76
C ALA A 742 6.93 -17.19 24.10
N SER A 743 6.96 -17.75 25.34
CA SER A 743 5.96 -18.72 25.82
C SER A 743 4.54 -18.13 25.74
N ARG A 744 3.55 -19.02 25.62
CA ARG A 744 2.13 -18.64 25.54
C ARG A 744 1.69 -17.84 26.76
N GLU A 745 2.18 -18.17 27.97
CA GLU A 745 1.89 -17.39 29.18
C GLU A 745 2.52 -16.00 29.15
N MET A 746 3.76 -15.88 28.66
CA MET A 746 4.46 -14.59 28.58
C MET A 746 3.84 -13.66 27.53
N LYS A 747 3.37 -14.20 26.39
CA LYS A 747 2.60 -13.45 25.38
C LYS A 747 1.25 -12.97 25.90
N ILE A 748 0.64 -13.68 26.85
CA ILE A 748 -0.62 -13.27 27.49
C ILE A 748 -0.37 -12.18 28.55
N ALA A 749 0.73 -12.27 29.30
CA ALA A 749 1.11 -11.28 30.32
C ALA A 749 1.66 -9.96 29.73
N LEU A 750 2.40 -10.04 28.61
CA LEU A 750 2.94 -8.86 27.89
C LEU A 750 2.01 -8.31 26.81
N ALA A 751 0.89 -8.98 26.54
CA ALA A 751 -0.11 -8.42 25.65
C ALA A 751 -0.78 -7.25 26.35
N ASP A 752 -0.20 -6.07 26.15
CA ASP A 752 -0.96 -4.85 26.17
C ASP A 752 -2.23 -5.11 25.35
N LYS A 753 -3.40 -5.06 25.99
CA LYS A 753 -4.70 -5.31 25.34
C LYS A 753 -5.07 -4.21 24.34
N ARG A 754 -4.05 -3.50 23.84
CA ARG A 754 -4.11 -2.46 22.83
C ARG A 754 -4.63 -3.02 21.53
N GLN A 755 -5.51 -2.26 20.92
CA GLN A 755 -6.03 -2.52 19.58
C GLN A 755 -5.68 -1.34 18.68
N CYS A 756 -5.32 -1.64 17.44
CA CYS A 756 -5.27 -0.65 16.38
C CYS A 756 -6.64 -0.57 15.71
N THR A 757 -7.08 0.65 15.42
CA THR A 757 -8.36 0.92 14.79
C THR A 757 -8.10 1.28 13.33
N PHE A 758 -8.35 0.34 12.42
CA PHE A 758 -8.37 0.60 10.99
C PHE A 758 -9.66 1.31 10.59
N PHE A 759 -9.60 2.09 9.53
CA PHE A 759 -10.78 2.76 9.00
C PHE A 759 -10.73 2.88 7.49
N GLY A 760 -11.90 2.79 6.85
CA GLY A 760 -12.07 2.94 5.40
C GLY A 760 -12.66 4.30 5.06
N THR A 761 -12.06 4.99 4.08
CA THR A 761 -12.56 6.27 3.57
C THR A 761 -13.42 6.08 2.33
N LEU A 762 -14.36 7.01 2.07
CA LEU A 762 -15.20 6.97 0.87
C LEU A 762 -14.41 7.22 -0.43
N ASP A 763 -13.22 7.82 -0.34
CA ASP A 763 -12.30 8.00 -1.48
C ASP A 763 -11.50 6.72 -1.81
N GLY A 764 -11.77 5.59 -1.14
CA GLY A 764 -11.10 4.31 -1.38
C GLY A 764 -9.76 4.13 -0.64
N GLY A 765 -9.47 4.98 0.36
CA GLY A 765 -8.30 4.88 1.21
C GLY A 765 -8.53 4.02 2.46
N ILE A 766 -7.44 3.47 3.01
CA ILE A 766 -7.44 2.78 4.30
C ILE A 766 -6.48 3.53 5.23
N GLY A 767 -6.95 3.88 6.42
CA GLY A 767 -6.15 4.47 7.48
C GLY A 767 -6.12 3.62 8.73
N CYS A 768 -5.25 3.98 9.68
CA CYS A 768 -5.12 3.31 10.97
C CYS A 768 -4.83 4.32 12.08
N LEU A 769 -5.51 4.16 13.22
CA LEU A 769 -5.23 4.87 14.47
C LEU A 769 -4.65 3.88 15.49
N LEU A 770 -3.49 4.25 16.05
CA LEU A 770 -2.80 3.46 17.06
C LEU A 770 -2.65 4.27 18.35
N PRO A 771 -3.17 3.78 19.50
CA PRO A 771 -2.83 4.34 20.79
C PRO A 771 -1.35 4.16 21.10
N ILE A 772 -0.65 5.28 21.38
CA ILE A 772 0.77 5.29 21.70
C ILE A 772 1.01 5.84 23.12
N PRO A 773 2.04 5.36 23.83
CA PRO A 773 2.38 5.88 25.14
C PRO A 773 2.74 7.38 25.08
N GLU A 774 2.36 8.13 26.11
CA GLU A 774 2.53 9.59 26.16
C GLU A 774 4.00 10.03 25.95
N LYS A 775 4.97 9.27 26.47
CA LYS A 775 6.41 9.56 26.27
C LYS A 775 6.82 9.50 24.79
N VAL A 776 6.25 8.57 24.03
CA VAL A 776 6.50 8.43 22.58
C VAL A 776 5.76 9.54 21.84
N TYR A 777 4.49 9.79 22.21
CA TYR A 777 3.68 10.88 21.65
C TYR A 777 4.39 12.24 21.76
N ARG A 778 4.86 12.63 22.95
CA ARG A 778 5.54 13.92 23.16
C ARG A 778 6.79 14.06 22.27
N ARG A 779 7.57 12.98 22.14
CA ARG A 779 8.79 12.96 21.31
C ARG A 779 8.46 13.12 19.82
N LEU A 780 7.52 12.33 19.31
CA LEU A 780 7.09 12.40 17.91
C LEU A 780 6.31 13.69 17.60
N SER A 781 5.59 14.25 18.57
CA SER A 781 4.93 15.56 18.44
C SER A 781 5.95 16.68 18.23
N MET A 782 7.03 16.70 19.01
CA MET A 782 8.14 17.65 18.78
C MET A 782 8.78 17.46 17.40
N LEU A 783 8.96 16.20 16.97
CA LEU A 783 9.44 15.89 15.62
C LEU A 783 8.51 16.44 14.53
N GLN A 784 7.20 16.21 14.66
CA GLN A 784 6.19 16.70 13.72
C GLN A 784 6.23 18.22 13.57
N VAL A 785 6.36 18.97 14.68
CA VAL A 785 6.48 20.43 14.66
C VAL A 785 7.72 20.87 13.90
N LYS A 786 8.88 20.25 14.16
CA LYS A 786 10.13 20.59 13.48
C LYS A 786 10.12 20.22 12.00
N MET A 787 9.57 19.06 11.64
CA MET A 787 9.40 18.65 10.24
C MET A 787 8.44 19.57 9.49
N THR A 788 7.33 19.98 10.13
CA THR A 788 6.38 20.93 9.52
C THR A 788 7.07 22.26 9.14
N GLN A 789 8.00 22.74 9.97
CA GLN A 789 8.70 24.01 9.77
C GLN A 789 9.95 23.87 8.87
N GLY A 790 10.65 22.74 8.94
CA GLY A 790 11.94 22.55 8.28
C GLY A 790 11.87 21.86 6.91
N MET A 791 10.76 21.18 6.58
CA MET A 791 10.59 20.51 5.29
C MET A 791 9.81 21.37 4.30
N ARG A 792 10.10 21.16 3.01
CA ARG A 792 9.30 21.72 1.92
C ARG A 792 8.13 20.80 1.65
N HIS A 793 6.91 21.33 1.76
CA HIS A 793 5.68 20.59 1.49
C HIS A 793 5.25 20.76 0.04
N MET A 794 4.63 19.72 -0.51
CA MET A 794 4.05 19.78 -1.86
C MET A 794 3.02 20.92 -1.94
N ALA A 795 3.08 21.70 -3.02
CA ALA A 795 2.24 22.88 -3.25
C ALA A 795 2.30 23.96 -2.13
N GLY A 796 3.29 23.92 -1.23
CA GLY A 796 3.41 24.87 -0.13
C GLY A 796 2.33 24.75 0.95
N LEU A 797 1.56 23.65 0.95
CA LEU A 797 0.51 23.41 1.93
C LEU A 797 1.10 23.21 3.33
N ASN A 798 0.40 23.66 4.37
CA ASN A 798 0.81 23.48 5.76
C ASN A 798 0.10 22.26 6.38
N PRO A 799 0.82 21.14 6.65
CA PRO A 799 0.22 19.95 7.24
C PRO A 799 -0.48 20.21 8.58
N LYS A 800 0.09 21.08 9.42
CA LYS A 800 -0.50 21.41 10.73
C LYS A 800 -1.85 22.11 10.59
N ALA A 801 -1.97 23.02 9.63
CA ALA A 801 -3.23 23.72 9.36
C ALA A 801 -4.27 22.73 8.81
N PHE A 802 -3.86 21.88 7.86
CA PHE A 802 -4.73 20.88 7.26
C PHE A 802 -5.29 19.88 8.29
N ARG A 803 -4.46 19.40 9.23
CA ARG A 803 -4.86 18.43 10.27
C ARG A 803 -5.63 19.01 11.45
N THR A 804 -5.74 20.33 11.56
CA THR A 804 -6.51 20.96 12.63
C THR A 804 -8.00 20.71 12.39
N PHE A 805 -8.75 20.46 13.47
CA PHE A 805 -10.20 20.26 13.43
C PHE A 805 -10.90 21.35 12.62
N GLN A 806 -11.69 20.93 11.64
CA GLN A 806 -12.48 21.82 10.77
C GLN A 806 -13.94 21.76 11.19
N THR A 807 -14.59 22.92 11.26
CA THR A 807 -16.03 22.96 11.50
C THR A 807 -16.64 24.15 10.78
N ARG A 808 -17.84 23.97 10.25
CA ARG A 808 -18.62 25.05 9.62
C ARG A 808 -19.25 25.98 10.65
N HIS A 809 -19.37 25.53 11.90
CA HIS A 809 -20.05 26.24 12.97
C HIS A 809 -19.04 26.79 13.98
N GLN A 810 -19.32 27.98 14.50
CA GLN A 810 -18.52 28.57 15.57
C GLN A 810 -19.01 28.03 16.92
N TYR A 811 -18.33 27.00 17.40
CA TYR A 811 -18.53 26.49 18.75
C TYR A 811 -17.51 27.08 19.73
N LEU A 812 -17.86 27.14 21.01
CA LEU A 812 -16.98 27.56 22.11
C LEU A 812 -15.94 26.47 22.48
N HIS A 813 -15.40 25.76 21.47
CA HIS A 813 -14.47 24.66 21.67
C HIS A 813 -13.18 24.86 20.91
N ASN A 814 -12.06 24.76 21.62
CA ASN A 814 -10.73 24.76 21.01
C ASN A 814 -10.37 23.36 20.51
N ALA A 815 -9.63 23.29 19.41
CA ALA A 815 -9.00 22.05 18.95
C ALA A 815 -8.08 21.49 20.06
N GLN A 816 -8.36 20.28 20.52
CA GLN A 816 -7.63 19.54 21.55
C GLN A 816 -6.32 18.97 20.99
N ARG A 817 -6.27 18.71 19.68
CA ARG A 817 -5.12 18.07 19.01
C ARG A 817 -4.91 16.68 19.63
N ASN A 818 -3.70 16.19 19.91
CA ASN A 818 -3.47 14.84 20.51
C ASN A 818 -3.55 13.62 19.58
N ILE A 819 -3.64 13.83 18.27
CA ILE A 819 -3.42 12.80 17.26
C ILE A 819 -2.29 13.26 16.34
N LEU A 820 -1.30 12.39 16.13
CA LEU A 820 -0.14 12.69 15.29
C LEU A 820 -0.41 12.35 13.83
N ASP A 821 0.22 13.09 12.92
CA ASP A 821 0.17 12.83 11.49
C ASP A 821 1.23 11.80 11.09
N GLY A 822 0.81 10.53 10.98
CA GLY A 822 1.67 9.44 10.53
C GLY A 822 2.27 9.70 9.15
N THR A 823 1.50 10.25 8.20
CA THR A 823 1.97 10.50 6.83
C THR A 823 3.17 11.44 6.81
N LEU A 824 3.14 12.48 7.64
CA LEU A 824 4.28 13.39 7.79
C LEU A 824 5.45 12.73 8.52
N LEU A 825 5.20 11.99 9.60
CA LEU A 825 6.24 11.33 10.38
C LEU A 825 6.99 10.26 9.58
N TYR A 826 6.31 9.48 8.74
CA TYR A 826 6.94 8.47 7.88
C TYR A 826 7.85 9.09 6.80
N GLN A 827 7.65 10.36 6.41
CA GLN A 827 8.60 11.05 5.53
C GLN A 827 9.99 11.20 6.15
N TYR A 828 10.10 11.12 7.49
CA TYR A 828 11.38 11.12 8.19
C TYR A 828 12.29 9.97 7.68
N LEU A 829 11.72 8.83 7.31
CA LEU A 829 12.47 7.70 6.76
C LEU A 829 13.20 8.05 5.46
N SER A 830 12.57 8.90 4.64
CA SER A 830 13.07 9.30 3.32
C SER A 830 14.09 10.45 3.37
N LEU A 831 14.25 11.13 4.51
CA LEU A 831 15.22 12.22 4.67
C LEU A 831 16.67 11.72 4.50
N THR A 832 17.56 12.66 4.16
CA THR A 832 19.02 12.39 4.12
C THR A 832 19.58 12.17 5.53
N ALA A 833 20.72 11.50 5.63
CA ALA A 833 21.36 11.24 6.94
C ALA A 833 21.65 12.54 7.71
N LYS A 834 22.02 13.61 7.00
CA LYS A 834 22.26 14.94 7.56
C LYS A 834 20.97 15.57 8.10
N GLU A 835 19.90 15.56 7.31
CA GLU A 835 18.60 16.10 7.73
C GLU A 835 18.06 15.36 8.95
N LYS A 836 18.12 14.01 8.95
CA LYS A 836 17.75 13.19 10.11
C LYS A 836 18.51 13.61 11.36
N PHE A 837 19.83 13.78 11.25
CA PHE A 837 20.68 14.24 12.35
C PHE A 837 20.28 15.64 12.83
N ASP A 838 20.11 16.59 11.92
CA ASP A 838 19.76 17.98 12.24
C ASP A 838 18.41 18.07 12.97
N PHE A 839 17.37 17.33 12.51
CA PHE A 839 16.08 17.26 13.20
C PHE A 839 16.19 16.61 14.58
N SER A 840 16.90 15.48 14.69
CA SER A 840 17.08 14.81 15.98
C SER A 840 17.79 15.70 17.02
N LYS A 841 18.81 16.45 16.59
CA LYS A 841 19.57 17.40 17.42
C LYS A 841 18.69 18.55 17.91
N GLN A 842 17.83 19.10 17.05
CA GLN A 842 16.91 20.19 17.43
C GLN A 842 15.88 19.77 18.49
N ILE A 843 15.53 18.49 18.56
CA ILE A 843 14.57 17.94 19.53
C ILE A 843 15.28 17.45 20.80
N GLY A 844 16.62 17.34 20.78
CA GLY A 844 17.40 16.79 21.88
C GLY A 844 17.30 15.26 21.98
N THR A 845 17.10 14.57 20.85
CA THR A 845 17.03 13.09 20.79
C THR A 845 18.03 12.53 19.79
N THR A 846 18.09 11.20 19.66
CA THR A 846 18.98 10.53 18.72
C THR A 846 18.20 9.99 17.53
N VAL A 847 18.82 9.94 16.35
CA VAL A 847 18.22 9.31 15.15
C VAL A 847 17.78 7.87 15.46
N ALA A 848 18.60 7.11 16.20
CA ALA A 848 18.30 5.73 16.56
C ALA A 848 17.00 5.59 17.37
N GLN A 849 16.76 6.48 18.34
CA GLN A 849 15.54 6.44 19.14
C GLN A 849 14.29 6.72 18.31
N ILE A 850 14.34 7.73 17.43
CA ILE A 850 13.23 8.07 16.53
C ILE A 850 12.91 6.90 15.60
N MET A 851 13.95 6.31 14.99
CA MET A 851 13.80 5.14 14.12
C MET A 851 13.25 3.92 14.86
N GLU A 852 13.65 3.71 16.12
CA GLU A 852 13.12 2.63 16.96
C GLU A 852 11.62 2.82 17.25
N ASP A 853 11.18 4.04 17.54
CA ASP A 853 9.77 4.34 17.78
C ASP A 853 8.92 4.10 16.54
N LEU A 854 9.36 4.63 15.38
CA LEU A 854 8.65 4.45 14.11
C LEU A 854 8.59 2.97 13.72
N LYS A 855 9.68 2.23 13.96
CA LYS A 855 9.74 0.79 13.75
C LYS A 855 8.78 0.03 14.65
N GLU A 856 8.70 0.39 15.94
CA GLU A 856 7.79 -0.26 16.87
C GLU A 856 6.33 -0.04 16.47
N ILE A 857 6.00 1.18 16.05
CA ILE A 857 4.67 1.53 15.52
C ILE A 857 4.35 0.68 14.28
N ASP A 858 5.25 0.65 13.29
CA ASP A 858 5.06 -0.14 12.06
C ASP A 858 4.90 -1.65 12.34
N LYS A 859 5.75 -2.21 13.20
CA LYS A 859 5.68 -3.63 13.60
C LYS A 859 4.35 -3.98 14.27
N VAL A 860 3.87 -3.11 15.16
CA VAL A 860 2.60 -3.33 15.86
C VAL A 860 1.40 -3.22 14.91
N MET A 861 1.48 -2.35 13.91
CA MET A 861 0.44 -2.13 12.91
C MET A 861 0.49 -3.10 11.73
N SER A 862 1.55 -3.92 11.61
CA SER A 862 1.75 -4.86 10.49
C SER A 862 0.71 -5.97 10.43
N HIS A 863 -0.55 -5.63 10.16
CA HIS A 863 -1.68 -6.53 9.98
C HIS A 863 -2.05 -6.62 8.51
N PHE A 864 -2.69 -7.76 8.17
CA PHE A 864 -3.03 -8.23 6.83
C PHE A 864 -1.83 -8.79 6.06
#